data_AF-A0A3B5RB71-F1
#
_entry.id   AF-A0A3B5RB71-F1
#
_cell.length_a   1.000
_cell.length_b   1.000
_cell.length_c   1.000
_cell.angle_alpha   90.00
_cell.angle_beta   90.00
_cell.angle_gamma   90.00
#
_symmetry.space_group_name_H-M   'P 1'
#
loop_
_entity.id
_entity.type
_entity.pdbx_description
1 polymer ?
#
loop_
_entity_poly.entity_id
_entity_poly.type
_entity_poly.pdbx_seq_one_letter_code
_entity_poly.pdbx_strand_id
1 'polypeptide(L)'
;MNSHRLILGGDMNCVMDPTLDRSSSRLSSPSKMAQALAAFMKEAGCIDPWRFLFQNRREFSFFSHVHQSYSRIDCFFVDKTLLPFVKKSEYSAIVVSDHSPVILDLAFPLNQAQRPIWRFDSTLLADDNFCESMSTAIDNFLFENKSDSVSPSILWETLKVVIRGEIISYTATRNKIRRLRQEQLISSMLELDHRHSMSPSPELYKERLCLQMQYNLISTQDVEQSLLRSRGFIYEHGERAGRLLAHQLKSRSAAQLISRIQKTPDEQTIGPAEINQVFEKFYSDLYTSQFPEDNSDMNNFLISLDIPVIGPDRKRDLDKPLTLSEVINSISAMQSGKAPGPDGYPIEFYKKFSSKLAPLLLEMFNYSLERGTLPQTLTEANIILLLKHGKNPTDCASYRPISLLNGDVKILAKLLAMRLDAAMADIISSDQTGFMRGRHSFSNIRRLISVVHSPESGESPEVVVSLDAEKAFDRVEWPYLFAVLARFGFGPKFTSWVQLLYTSPKASIRSGLFSLSRGTRQGCPLSPLLFVLAIEPLSIMLKTSQSFKGICRKQLEHRLSLYADDLLLYISDPVSSISNIVSLLNRFGKFSGYKLNLSKSECFPINNSALQITETDLPFPLARAGFKYLGINVTRSFSDLFEKNLPPLLNNLKRDLQKWSVLNLSLAGKVACIKMNVLPRFMYFFQSVPVFLPKSFFRLIDKQLSSFMWGNKHPRISRRFLQRHKDEGGMALPNLLYYYWAANLQKIVCLLHQPDVDWCQLELNACKPSSFPALVTSKLPLSPRQHSSCPVVISTLKIWSQFRQHFNMINFSIYSPICDNHVFPPSLLDPVFAHWRRAGLNKFSDLYIDGIFATFDAISSKFSLQRSSLFRYLQIRDCVRNNSPCFPNLPPKGGMDIILQTPTQDRGLISKIYNSISSFNTVKLNEIRAEWSEEIGIHISDETWNQALRRVNGSTSCARLGLIQFKVLHRIHYSRARLSRIYSTVSETCARCHIAKANLTHMFWTCNKLCNFWSTIFQILSEAFEISIQPSAELAIFGTPGEGISLTHDFKNVLAFSTLLARRRILLAWKSEHPPKASLWLKDLSMFLKLEKIKFCLRGSIQKFYKTWAPLLSYFERLDTLPRA
;
A
#
# COMPACT_ATOMS: atom_id res chain seq x y z
N MET A 1 14.84 29.32 -39.04
CA MET A 1 14.91 27.99 -38.40
C MET A 1 16.14 27.77 -37.50
N ASN A 2 16.98 28.78 -37.22
CA ASN A 2 18.15 28.63 -36.32
C ASN A 2 17.92 29.30 -34.95
N SER A 3 17.02 28.75 -34.12
CA SER A 3 16.81 29.19 -32.73
C SER A 3 17.45 28.24 -31.71
N HIS A 4 18.27 27.29 -32.15
CA HIS A 4 18.82 26.23 -31.30
C HIS A 4 20.35 26.22 -31.35
N ARG A 5 20.97 26.20 -30.16
CA ARG A 5 22.42 25.99 -29.99
C ARG A 5 22.69 24.48 -30.15
N LEU A 6 23.40 24.10 -31.21
CA LEU A 6 23.65 22.70 -31.55
C LEU A 6 24.88 22.15 -30.83
N ILE A 7 24.74 20.96 -30.22
CA ILE A 7 25.83 20.17 -29.66
C ILE A 7 25.66 18.74 -30.20
N LEU A 8 26.66 18.27 -30.94
CA LEU A 8 26.76 16.92 -31.48
C LEU A 8 27.94 16.22 -30.82
N GLY A 9 27.81 14.94 -30.50
CA GLY A 9 28.91 14.17 -29.93
C GLY A 9 28.70 12.67 -30.10
N GLY A 10 29.78 11.95 -30.36
CA GLY A 10 29.76 10.50 -30.52
C GLY A 10 30.93 9.98 -31.36
N ASP A 11 30.87 8.67 -31.67
CA ASP A 11 31.79 7.99 -32.57
C ASP A 11 31.43 8.30 -34.03
N MET A 12 32.30 9.04 -34.71
CA MET A 12 32.12 9.46 -36.11
C MET A 12 32.59 8.39 -37.10
N ASN A 13 33.18 7.29 -36.63
CA ASN A 13 33.74 6.20 -37.44
C ASN A 13 34.72 6.66 -38.53
N CYS A 14 35.24 7.89 -38.43
CA CYS A 14 36.16 8.49 -39.38
C CYS A 14 37.14 9.42 -38.68
N VAL A 15 38.31 9.57 -39.28
CA VAL A 15 39.42 10.39 -38.80
C VAL A 15 39.36 11.73 -39.53
N MET A 16 39.28 12.85 -38.80
CA MET A 16 39.13 14.18 -39.38
C MET A 16 40.45 14.69 -39.97
N ASP A 17 41.55 14.57 -39.22
CA ASP A 17 42.90 14.87 -39.69
C ASP A 17 43.78 13.60 -39.69
N PRO A 18 44.00 12.95 -40.84
CA PRO A 18 44.79 11.72 -40.91
C PRO A 18 46.22 11.83 -40.37
N THR A 19 46.79 13.03 -40.27
CA THR A 19 48.16 13.25 -39.77
C THR A 19 48.19 13.42 -38.25
N LEU A 20 47.23 14.14 -37.68
CA LEU A 20 47.18 14.45 -36.24
C LEU A 20 46.31 13.48 -35.43
N ASP A 21 45.25 12.94 -36.03
CA ASP A 21 44.24 12.10 -35.37
C ASP A 21 44.53 10.59 -35.47
N ARG A 22 45.69 10.18 -35.99
CA ARG A 22 46.09 8.77 -36.10
C ARG A 22 47.51 8.54 -35.62
N SER A 23 47.80 7.44 -34.93
CA SER A 23 49.16 7.14 -34.44
C SER A 23 50.10 6.61 -35.52
N SER A 24 49.58 5.92 -36.54
CA SER A 24 50.36 5.29 -37.61
C SER A 24 51.05 6.29 -38.52
N SER A 25 52.29 6.02 -38.95
CA SER A 25 53.08 6.85 -39.87
C SER A 25 52.66 6.81 -41.35
N ARG A 26 51.60 6.07 -41.70
CA ARG A 26 51.10 5.99 -43.08
C ARG A 26 50.27 7.22 -43.42
N LEU A 27 50.77 8.07 -44.31
CA LEU A 27 50.01 9.19 -44.89
C LEU A 27 48.84 8.65 -45.72
N SER A 28 47.62 8.97 -45.29
CA SER A 28 46.38 8.61 -46.01
C SER A 28 45.52 9.85 -46.24
N SER A 29 44.86 9.94 -47.40
CA SER A 29 43.89 11.01 -47.69
C SER A 29 42.64 10.91 -46.80
N PRO A 30 41.95 12.04 -46.51
CA PRO A 30 40.72 12.02 -45.72
C PRO A 30 39.64 11.14 -46.40
N SER A 31 38.95 10.33 -45.61
CA SER A 31 37.86 9.49 -46.12
C SER A 31 36.70 10.33 -46.68
N LYS A 32 35.89 9.75 -47.59
CA LYS A 32 34.66 10.41 -48.10
C LYS A 32 33.71 10.83 -46.97
N MET A 33 33.65 10.03 -45.89
CA MET A 33 32.85 10.36 -44.70
C MET A 33 33.41 11.58 -43.96
N ALA A 34 34.72 11.66 -43.76
CA ALA A 34 35.36 12.82 -43.14
C ALA A 34 35.16 14.10 -43.96
N GLN A 35 35.21 14.01 -45.29
CA GLN A 35 34.94 15.13 -46.20
C GLN A 35 33.48 15.60 -46.12
N ALA A 36 32.52 14.67 -46.10
CA ALA A 36 31.10 14.99 -45.95
C ALA A 36 30.79 15.61 -44.57
N LEU A 37 31.41 15.09 -43.51
CA LEU A 37 31.27 15.62 -42.16
C LEU A 37 31.87 17.02 -42.04
N ALA A 38 33.04 17.27 -42.63
CA ALA A 38 33.66 18.59 -42.69
C ALA A 38 32.79 19.60 -43.48
N ALA A 39 32.17 19.18 -44.58
CA ALA A 39 31.24 20.00 -45.34
C ALA A 39 29.99 20.36 -44.51
N PHE A 40 29.40 19.36 -43.83
CA PHE A 40 28.29 19.56 -42.91
C PHE A 40 28.64 20.53 -41.77
N MET A 41 29.82 20.38 -41.13
CA MET A 41 30.26 21.29 -40.08
C MET A 41 30.40 22.73 -40.58
N LYS A 42 30.88 22.91 -41.82
CA LYS A 42 31.02 24.23 -42.46
C LYS A 42 29.66 24.86 -42.75
N GLU A 43 28.70 24.09 -43.25
CA GLU A 43 27.33 24.56 -43.54
C GLU A 43 26.52 24.83 -42.27
N ALA A 44 26.63 23.97 -41.25
CA ALA A 44 25.92 24.07 -39.98
C ALA A 44 26.60 25.00 -38.96
N GLY A 45 27.73 25.63 -39.30
CA GLY A 45 28.44 26.55 -38.40
C GLY A 45 29.01 25.89 -37.13
N CYS A 46 29.30 24.59 -37.19
CA CYS A 46 29.81 23.81 -36.06
C CYS A 46 31.34 23.72 -36.06
N ILE A 47 31.93 23.52 -34.89
CA ILE A 47 33.37 23.39 -34.69
C ILE A 47 33.68 22.34 -33.63
N ASP A 48 34.80 21.65 -33.80
CA ASP A 48 35.37 20.73 -32.82
C ASP A 48 36.06 21.53 -31.69
N PRO A 49 35.48 21.57 -30.47
CA PRO A 49 36.05 22.38 -29.40
C PRO A 49 37.39 21.84 -28.91
N TRP A 50 37.66 20.54 -29.00
CA TRP A 50 38.95 19.98 -28.57
C TRP A 50 40.06 20.36 -29.55
N ARG A 51 39.85 20.17 -30.85
CA ARG A 51 40.86 20.52 -31.87
C ARG A 51 41.07 22.03 -31.96
N PHE A 52 40.03 22.83 -31.67
CA PHE A 52 40.13 24.28 -31.57
C PHE A 52 41.06 24.71 -30.41
N LEU A 53 40.94 24.07 -29.24
CA LEU A 53 41.80 24.34 -28.08
C LEU A 53 43.21 23.75 -28.24
N PHE A 54 43.36 22.62 -28.94
CA PHE A 54 44.61 21.89 -29.08
C PHE A 54 44.97 21.62 -30.55
N GLN A 55 45.44 22.65 -31.25
CA GLN A 55 45.65 22.59 -32.71
C GLN A 55 46.65 21.50 -33.13
N ASN A 56 47.82 21.41 -32.47
CA ASN A 56 48.90 20.50 -32.86
C ASN A 56 49.10 19.29 -31.93
N ARG A 57 48.24 19.13 -30.91
CA ARG A 57 48.36 18.01 -29.97
C ARG A 57 47.83 16.72 -30.59
N ARG A 58 48.51 15.60 -30.34
CA ARG A 58 48.06 14.25 -30.71
C ARG A 58 47.53 13.56 -29.45
N GLU A 59 46.25 13.24 -29.47
CA GLU A 59 45.56 12.48 -28.42
C GLU A 59 44.48 11.66 -29.11
N PHE A 60 44.20 10.47 -28.61
CA PHE A 60 43.42 9.48 -29.35
C PHE A 60 42.25 8.99 -28.52
N SER A 61 41.17 8.63 -29.21
CA SER A 61 39.93 8.18 -28.59
C SER A 61 39.72 6.67 -28.68
N PHE A 62 40.42 5.97 -29.56
CA PHE A 62 40.18 4.56 -29.85
C PHE A 62 41.50 3.83 -30.13
N PHE A 63 41.61 2.58 -29.66
CA PHE A 63 42.72 1.68 -29.99
C PHE A 63 42.25 0.48 -30.80
N SER A 64 42.79 0.30 -32.01
CA SER A 64 42.48 -0.85 -32.85
C SER A 64 43.40 -2.02 -32.53
N HIS A 65 42.86 -3.10 -31.96
CA HIS A 65 43.61 -4.33 -31.73
C HIS A 65 44.08 -5.02 -33.02
N VAL A 66 43.31 -4.90 -34.11
CA VAL A 66 43.64 -5.50 -35.41
C VAL A 66 44.77 -4.73 -36.10
N HIS A 67 44.72 -3.39 -36.04
CA HIS A 67 45.67 -2.53 -36.73
C HIS A 67 46.79 -1.99 -35.83
N GLN A 68 46.80 -2.36 -34.55
CA GLN A 68 47.77 -1.93 -33.52
C GLN A 68 48.03 -0.42 -33.57
N SER A 69 46.98 0.37 -33.76
CA SER A 69 47.07 1.82 -33.96
C SER A 69 45.96 2.54 -33.19
N TYR A 70 46.29 3.76 -32.76
CA TYR A 70 45.36 4.66 -32.10
C TYR A 70 44.76 5.63 -33.12
N SER A 71 43.47 5.95 -32.95
CA SER A 71 42.76 6.93 -33.78
C SER A 71 41.87 7.81 -32.91
N ARG A 72 41.64 9.04 -33.34
CA ARG A 72 40.66 9.97 -32.74
C ARG A 72 39.42 10.00 -33.62
N ILE A 73 38.40 9.27 -33.20
CA ILE A 73 37.13 9.10 -33.93
C ILE A 73 35.91 9.54 -33.10
N ASP A 74 36.08 9.67 -31.78
CA ASP A 74 35.08 10.22 -30.87
C ASP A 74 35.34 11.72 -30.70
N CYS A 75 34.39 12.54 -31.14
CA CYS A 75 34.52 14.00 -31.12
C CYS A 75 33.21 14.65 -30.70
N PHE A 76 33.31 15.84 -30.10
CA PHE A 76 32.19 16.77 -30.01
C PHE A 76 32.27 17.80 -31.14
N PHE A 77 31.13 18.23 -31.65
CA PHE A 77 31.01 19.41 -32.51
C PHE A 77 29.96 20.32 -31.89
N VAL A 78 30.36 21.56 -31.60
CA VAL A 78 29.50 22.58 -31.00
C VAL A 78 29.27 23.70 -31.99
N ASP A 79 28.11 24.33 -31.92
CA ASP A 79 27.87 25.60 -32.59
C ASP A 79 28.96 26.62 -32.19
N LYS A 80 29.50 27.37 -33.15
CA LYS A 80 30.56 28.37 -32.87
C LYS A 80 30.17 29.39 -31.79
N THR A 81 28.89 29.71 -31.64
CA THR A 81 28.38 30.59 -30.58
C THR A 81 28.55 30.01 -29.18
N LEU A 82 28.77 28.69 -29.06
CA LEU A 82 28.98 27.99 -27.80
C LEU A 82 30.45 27.97 -27.33
N LEU A 83 31.41 28.23 -28.22
CA LEU A 83 32.84 28.17 -27.89
C LEU A 83 33.24 29.00 -26.65
N PRO A 84 32.74 30.24 -26.44
CA PRO A 84 33.08 31.01 -25.25
C PRO A 84 32.62 30.37 -23.93
N PHE A 85 31.67 29.43 -23.98
CA PHE A 85 31.18 28.72 -22.81
C PHE A 85 31.93 27.41 -22.54
N VAL A 86 32.84 26.98 -23.42
CA VAL A 86 33.67 25.78 -23.22
C VAL A 86 34.73 26.07 -22.16
N LYS A 87 34.65 25.40 -21.01
CA LYS A 87 35.66 25.46 -19.94
C LYS A 87 36.74 24.40 -20.10
N LYS A 88 36.36 23.20 -20.54
CA LYS A 88 37.24 22.04 -20.63
C LYS A 88 36.80 21.13 -21.77
N SER A 89 37.77 20.57 -22.50
CA SER A 89 37.55 19.48 -23.45
C SER A 89 38.73 18.53 -23.36
N GLU A 90 38.55 17.28 -22.97
CA GLU A 90 39.66 16.32 -22.79
C GLU A 90 39.27 14.86 -23.07
N TYR A 91 40.26 14.03 -23.39
CA TYR A 91 40.14 12.58 -23.46
C TYR A 91 40.57 11.95 -22.13
N SER A 92 39.84 10.96 -21.64
CA SER A 92 40.16 10.21 -20.41
C SER A 92 40.82 8.86 -20.72
N ALA A 93 41.21 8.08 -19.71
CA ALA A 93 41.77 6.74 -19.94
C ALA A 93 40.76 5.84 -20.66
N ILE A 94 41.25 4.89 -21.46
CA ILE A 94 40.43 3.81 -22.00
C ILE A 94 40.24 2.77 -20.88
N VAL A 95 39.14 2.88 -20.14
CA VAL A 95 38.94 2.09 -18.91
C VAL A 95 38.07 0.84 -19.09
N VAL A 96 36.86 1.00 -19.62
CA VAL A 96 35.84 -0.08 -19.70
C VAL A 96 35.53 -0.50 -21.14
N SER A 97 35.65 0.43 -22.09
CA SER A 97 35.49 0.20 -23.53
C SER A 97 36.87 0.20 -24.20
N ASP A 98 36.92 -0.15 -25.49
CA ASP A 98 37.97 0.15 -26.47
C ASP A 98 38.05 1.63 -26.88
N HIS A 99 37.08 2.44 -26.45
CA HIS A 99 37.07 3.89 -26.60
C HIS A 99 37.37 4.62 -25.28
N SER A 100 38.01 5.78 -25.41
CA SER A 100 38.28 6.76 -24.37
C SER A 100 37.06 7.68 -24.23
N PRO A 101 36.60 7.94 -22.99
CA PRO A 101 35.59 8.96 -22.75
C PRO A 101 36.09 10.35 -23.17
N VAL A 102 35.29 11.05 -23.98
CA VAL A 102 35.49 12.47 -24.31
C VAL A 102 34.65 13.30 -23.35
N ILE A 103 35.28 14.24 -22.63
CA ILE A 103 34.61 15.08 -21.65
C ILE A 103 34.59 16.51 -22.18
N LEU A 104 33.40 17.10 -22.30
CA LEU A 104 33.19 18.49 -22.67
C LEU A 104 32.44 19.22 -21.55
N ASP A 105 33.10 20.18 -20.91
CA ASP A 105 32.51 21.04 -19.87
C ASP A 105 32.05 22.37 -20.46
N LEU A 106 30.74 22.60 -20.45
CA LEU A 106 30.12 23.87 -20.87
C LEU A 106 29.57 24.62 -19.65
N ALA A 107 29.99 25.86 -19.46
CA ALA A 107 29.51 26.73 -18.41
C ALA A 107 28.55 27.79 -18.97
N PHE A 108 27.26 27.54 -18.80
CA PHE A 108 26.24 28.54 -19.09
C PHE A 108 26.05 29.49 -17.89
N PRO A 109 25.79 30.78 -18.10
CA PRO A 109 25.31 31.68 -17.06
C PRO A 109 23.88 31.28 -16.68
N LEU A 110 23.73 30.22 -15.90
CA LEU A 110 22.47 29.84 -15.28
C LEU A 110 22.43 30.44 -13.87
N ASN A 111 21.30 31.08 -13.56
CA ASN A 111 20.96 31.51 -12.21
C ASN A 111 21.20 30.34 -11.23
N GLN A 112 21.81 30.67 -10.08
CA GLN A 112 22.25 29.74 -9.03
C GLN A 112 21.35 28.51 -8.93
N ALA A 113 21.90 27.35 -9.30
CA ALA A 113 21.24 26.08 -9.05
C ALA A 113 20.94 25.98 -7.56
N GLN A 114 19.66 25.81 -7.20
CA GLN A 114 19.26 25.59 -5.82
C GLN A 114 20.07 24.40 -5.27
N ARG A 115 20.76 24.61 -4.13
CA ARG A 115 21.50 23.54 -3.48
C ARG A 115 20.54 22.40 -3.16
N PRO A 116 20.86 21.14 -3.50
CA PRO A 116 20.01 20.02 -3.19
C PRO A 116 19.83 19.91 -1.68
N ILE A 117 18.59 19.74 -1.23
CA ILE A 117 18.28 19.48 0.17
C ILE A 117 18.91 18.14 0.56
N TRP A 118 19.73 18.15 1.61
CA TRP A 118 20.34 16.93 2.13
C TRP A 118 19.26 15.94 2.57
N ARG A 119 19.47 14.66 2.25
CA ARG A 119 18.62 13.57 2.71
C ARG A 119 19.49 12.43 3.17
N PHE A 120 19.16 11.89 4.32
CA PHE A 120 19.84 10.71 4.84
C PHE A 120 19.61 9.50 3.92
N ASP A 121 20.70 8.83 3.56
CA ASP A 121 20.62 7.54 2.87
C ASP A 121 20.33 6.43 3.88
N SER A 122 19.09 5.95 3.90
CA SER A 122 18.66 4.86 4.78
C SER A 122 19.46 3.56 4.60
N THR A 123 20.18 3.39 3.48
CA THR A 123 21.03 2.22 3.26
C THR A 123 22.26 2.19 4.16
N LEU A 124 22.67 3.32 4.74
CA LEU A 124 23.77 3.36 5.70
C LEU A 124 23.43 2.64 7.01
N LEU A 125 22.15 2.54 7.38
CA LEU A 125 21.70 1.83 8.59
C LEU A 125 21.89 0.31 8.54
N ALA A 126 22.30 -0.19 7.37
CA ALA A 126 22.67 -1.57 7.12
C ALA A 126 24.19 -1.84 7.29
N ASP A 127 25.01 -0.80 7.40
CA ASP A 127 26.44 -0.90 7.67
C ASP A 127 26.68 -0.83 9.18
N ASP A 128 27.15 -1.92 9.78
CA ASP A 128 27.34 -2.02 11.24
C ASP A 128 28.44 -1.07 11.72
N ASN A 129 29.53 -0.90 10.96
CA ASN A 129 30.61 0.05 11.29
C ASN A 129 30.08 1.49 11.33
N PHE A 130 29.21 1.84 10.37
CA PHE A 130 28.53 3.12 10.39
C PHE A 130 27.62 3.27 11.62
N CYS A 131 26.85 2.24 11.96
CA CYS A 131 25.95 2.29 13.11
C CYS A 131 26.70 2.45 14.44
N GLU A 132 27.82 1.74 14.61
CA GLU A 132 28.68 1.85 15.79
C GLU A 132 29.36 3.23 15.87
N SER A 133 29.89 3.72 14.74
CA SER A 133 30.45 5.07 14.65
C SER A 133 29.42 6.14 15.01
N MET A 134 28.20 6.06 14.48
CA MET A 134 27.12 6.99 14.83
C MET A 134 26.66 6.87 16.27
N SER A 135 26.59 5.64 16.82
CA SER A 135 26.26 5.41 18.22
C SER A 135 27.28 6.08 19.14
N THR A 136 28.57 5.92 18.83
CA THR A 136 29.69 6.53 19.56
C THR A 136 29.69 8.05 19.41
N ALA A 137 29.43 8.57 18.22
CA ALA A 137 29.34 10.01 17.98
C ALA A 137 28.20 10.67 18.81
N ILE A 138 27.06 9.99 18.94
CA ILE A 138 25.96 10.45 19.81
C ILE A 138 26.43 10.45 21.28
N ASP A 139 27.09 9.39 21.74
CA ASP A 139 27.56 9.28 23.13
C ASP A 139 28.63 10.32 23.47
N ASN A 140 29.62 10.52 22.59
CA ASN A 140 30.66 11.53 22.75
C ASN A 140 30.06 12.94 22.79
N PHE A 141 29.14 13.25 21.85
CA PHE A 141 28.45 14.53 21.85
C PHE A 141 27.72 14.78 23.16
N LEU A 142 26.99 13.78 23.67
CA LEU A 142 26.25 13.91 24.93
C LEU A 142 27.19 14.03 26.12
N PHE A 143 28.30 13.29 26.15
CA PHE A 143 29.30 13.38 27.22
C PHE A 143 29.91 14.78 27.32
N GLU A 144 30.21 15.40 26.17
CA GLU A 144 30.85 16.72 26.12
C GLU A 144 29.87 17.89 26.33
N ASN A 145 28.62 17.74 25.84
CA ASN A 145 27.69 18.88 25.72
C ASN A 145 26.49 18.79 26.68
N LYS A 146 26.20 17.63 27.27
CA LYS A 146 25.10 17.51 28.25
C LYS A 146 25.58 18.05 29.60
N SER A 147 25.10 19.23 29.95
CA SER A 147 25.30 19.84 31.27
C SER A 147 24.01 20.55 31.68
N ASP A 148 23.86 20.82 32.98
CA ASP A 148 22.65 21.47 33.51
C ASP A 148 22.47 22.91 33.00
N SER A 149 23.51 23.53 32.44
CA SER A 149 23.48 24.88 31.86
C SER A 149 22.96 24.92 30.43
N VAL A 150 22.94 23.80 29.71
CA VAL A 150 22.53 23.73 28.30
C VAL A 150 21.06 23.34 28.20
N SER A 151 20.26 24.18 27.53
CA SER A 151 18.85 23.86 27.36
C SER A 151 18.64 22.58 26.51
N PRO A 152 17.66 21.72 26.85
CA PRO A 152 17.34 20.53 26.07
C PRO A 152 17.04 20.81 24.59
N SER A 153 16.44 21.96 24.27
CA SER A 153 16.19 22.37 22.87
C SER A 153 17.48 22.65 22.11
N ILE A 154 18.42 23.40 22.69
CA ILE A 154 19.73 23.67 22.07
C ILE A 154 20.52 22.38 21.92
N LEU A 155 20.50 21.51 22.94
CA LEU A 155 21.16 20.21 22.90
C LEU A 155 20.65 19.37 21.73
N TRP A 156 19.32 19.28 21.54
CA TRP A 156 18.69 18.53 20.46
C TRP A 156 19.01 19.09 19.07
N GLU A 157 18.89 20.41 18.87
CA GLU A 157 19.20 21.03 17.58
C GLU A 157 20.68 20.86 17.22
N THR A 158 21.57 21.07 18.20
CA THR A 158 23.01 20.92 18.01
C THR A 158 23.38 19.47 17.70
N LEU A 159 22.79 18.50 18.41
CA LEU A 159 22.98 17.08 18.12
C LEU A 159 22.61 16.77 16.66
N LYS A 160 21.45 17.24 16.17
CA LYS A 160 21.04 17.02 14.78
C LYS A 160 22.05 17.59 13.79
N VAL A 161 22.58 18.78 14.05
CA VAL A 161 23.58 19.42 13.16
C VAL A 161 24.90 18.65 13.19
N VAL A 162 25.41 18.30 14.36
CA VAL A 162 26.67 17.57 14.53
C VAL A 162 26.57 16.20 13.87
N ILE A 163 25.53 15.43 14.17
CA ILE A 163 25.34 14.09 13.58
C ILE A 163 25.15 14.18 12.07
N ARG A 164 24.48 15.22 11.55
CA ARG A 164 24.41 15.44 10.10
C ARG A 164 25.79 15.70 9.51
N GLY A 165 26.61 16.52 10.18
CA GLY A 165 28.01 16.77 9.83
C GLY A 165 28.82 15.48 9.79
N GLU A 166 28.73 14.65 10.83
CA GLU A 166 29.39 13.34 10.92
C GLU A 166 28.95 12.39 9.79
N ILE A 167 27.66 12.32 9.49
CA ILE A 167 27.15 11.50 8.39
C ILE A 167 27.69 12.00 7.03
N ILE A 168 27.69 13.31 6.81
CA ILE A 168 28.23 13.92 5.60
C ILE A 168 29.74 13.66 5.51
N SER A 169 30.47 13.81 6.61
CA SER A 169 31.91 13.57 6.69
C SER A 169 32.25 12.10 6.40
N TYR A 170 31.55 11.16 7.03
CA TYR A 170 31.71 9.72 6.81
C TYR A 170 31.47 9.35 5.35
N THR A 171 30.36 9.82 4.77
CA THR A 171 30.02 9.55 3.36
C THR A 171 30.96 10.25 2.38
N ALA A 172 31.37 11.49 2.66
CA ALA A 172 32.32 12.24 1.84
C ALA A 172 33.72 11.63 1.87
N THR A 173 34.22 11.23 3.05
CA THR A 173 35.51 10.57 3.22
C THR A 173 35.55 9.26 2.47
N ARG A 174 34.51 8.43 2.63
CA ARG A 174 34.38 7.17 1.88
C ARG A 174 34.35 7.41 0.37
N ASN A 175 33.58 8.40 -0.10
CA ASN A 175 33.51 8.76 -1.51
C ASN A 175 34.84 9.35 -2.03
N LYS A 176 35.55 10.13 -1.22
CA LYS A 176 36.83 10.77 -1.56
C LYS A 176 37.94 9.75 -1.66
N ILE A 177 38.12 8.88 -0.66
CA ILE A 177 39.10 7.78 -0.70
C ILE A 177 38.87 6.93 -1.95
N ARG A 178 37.60 6.64 -2.25
CA ARG A 178 37.23 5.90 -3.46
C ARG A 178 37.59 6.64 -4.74
N ARG A 179 37.20 7.92 -4.86
CA ARG A 179 37.49 8.74 -6.05
C ARG A 179 38.98 8.92 -6.27
N LEU A 180 39.74 9.24 -5.22
CA LEU A 180 41.20 9.36 -5.29
C LEU A 180 41.85 8.09 -5.80
N ARG A 181 41.40 6.92 -5.32
CA ARG A 181 41.90 5.64 -5.81
C ARG A 181 41.54 5.39 -7.27
N GLN A 182 40.33 5.77 -7.70
CA GLN A 182 39.92 5.68 -9.10
C GLN A 182 40.71 6.66 -10.00
N GLU A 183 40.90 7.89 -9.57
CA GLU A 183 41.66 8.93 -10.27
C GLU A 183 43.13 8.53 -10.40
N GLN A 184 43.77 8.02 -9.32
CA GLN A 184 45.13 7.49 -9.37
C GLN A 184 45.27 6.38 -10.42
N LEU A 185 44.34 5.41 -10.42
CA LEU A 185 44.33 4.34 -11.41
C LEU A 185 44.13 4.88 -12.84
N ILE A 186 43.21 5.83 -13.04
CA ILE A 186 42.97 6.46 -14.35
C ILE A 186 44.22 7.24 -14.82
N SER A 187 44.86 8.01 -13.95
CA SER A 187 46.08 8.76 -14.28
C SER A 187 47.24 7.83 -14.63
N SER A 188 47.48 6.77 -13.86
CA SER A 188 48.49 5.76 -14.19
C SER A 188 48.18 5.05 -15.52
N MET A 189 46.91 4.78 -15.81
CA MET A 189 46.48 4.20 -17.08
C MET A 189 46.68 5.15 -18.26
N LEU A 190 46.37 6.45 -18.11
CA LEU A 190 46.61 7.48 -19.13
C LEU A 190 48.10 7.61 -19.47
N GLU A 191 48.97 7.62 -18.45
CA GLU A 191 50.43 7.70 -18.65
C GLU A 191 50.98 6.46 -19.38
N LEU A 192 50.45 5.28 -19.05
CA LEU A 192 50.79 4.04 -19.75
C LEU A 192 50.25 4.01 -21.19
N ASP A 193 49.00 4.44 -21.42
CA ASP A 193 48.41 4.53 -22.76
C ASP A 193 49.22 5.51 -23.64
N HIS A 194 49.68 6.64 -23.08
CA HIS A 194 50.54 7.58 -23.79
C HIS A 194 51.91 6.98 -24.13
N ARG A 195 52.59 6.35 -23.16
CA ARG A 195 53.86 5.65 -23.40
C ARG A 195 53.72 4.54 -24.46
N HIS A 196 52.63 3.78 -24.40
CA HIS A 196 52.34 2.72 -25.38
C HIS A 196 52.06 3.30 -26.78
N SER A 197 51.40 4.45 -26.88
CA SER A 197 51.16 5.12 -28.18
C SER A 197 52.44 5.62 -28.87
N MET A 198 53.47 5.94 -28.08
CA MET A 198 54.76 6.44 -28.56
C MET A 198 55.77 5.29 -28.81
N SER A 199 55.77 4.27 -27.94
CA SER A 199 56.65 3.10 -28.02
C SER A 199 55.91 1.82 -27.58
N PRO A 200 55.33 1.06 -28.53
CA PRO A 200 54.57 -0.14 -28.22
C PRO A 200 55.47 -1.25 -27.64
N SER A 201 55.18 -1.72 -26.42
CA SER A 201 55.88 -2.86 -25.77
C SER A 201 54.89 -3.83 -25.12
N PRO A 202 55.12 -5.16 -25.19
CA PRO A 202 54.29 -6.17 -24.52
C PRO A 202 54.25 -6.03 -23.00
N GLU A 203 55.33 -5.58 -22.37
CA GLU A 203 55.44 -5.38 -20.92
C GLU A 203 54.55 -4.23 -20.43
N LEU A 204 54.56 -3.10 -21.16
CA LEU A 204 53.70 -1.94 -20.87
C LEU A 204 52.21 -2.29 -20.99
N TYR A 205 51.86 -3.12 -21.97
CA TYR A 205 50.49 -3.60 -22.15
C TYR A 205 50.03 -4.51 -21.01
N LYS A 206 50.92 -5.37 -20.47
CA LYS A 206 50.62 -6.22 -19.31
C LYS A 206 50.41 -5.40 -18.03
N GLU A 207 51.23 -4.38 -17.80
CA GLU A 207 51.10 -3.46 -16.65
C GLU A 207 49.77 -2.69 -16.72
N ARG A 208 49.41 -2.18 -17.91
CA ARG A 208 48.11 -1.55 -18.19
C ARG A 208 46.94 -2.49 -17.86
N LEU A 209 46.99 -3.75 -18.27
CA LEU A 209 45.96 -4.75 -17.96
C LEU A 209 45.81 -5.01 -16.46
N CYS A 210 46.90 -5.02 -15.70
CA CYS A 210 46.86 -5.17 -14.25
C CYS A 210 46.15 -3.99 -13.56
N LEU A 211 46.43 -2.75 -13.97
CA LEU A 211 45.76 -1.56 -13.46
C LEU A 211 44.28 -1.51 -13.87
N GLN A 212 43.97 -1.89 -15.11
CA GLN A 212 42.60 -2.03 -15.58
C GLN A 212 41.83 -3.08 -14.77
N MET A 213 42.47 -4.19 -14.38
CA MET A 213 41.87 -5.19 -13.50
C MET A 213 41.59 -4.63 -12.10
N GLN A 214 42.51 -3.86 -11.52
CA GLN A 214 42.31 -3.21 -10.21
C GLN A 214 41.18 -2.18 -10.25
N TYR A 215 41.13 -1.35 -11.31
CA TYR A 215 40.03 -0.41 -11.54
C TYR A 215 38.72 -1.16 -11.70
N ASN A 216 38.71 -2.22 -12.52
CA ASN A 216 37.55 -3.07 -12.72
C ASN A 216 37.13 -3.75 -11.42
N LEU A 217 38.02 -4.14 -10.51
CA LEU A 217 37.63 -4.69 -9.21
C LEU A 217 36.89 -3.65 -8.36
N ILE A 218 37.34 -2.40 -8.31
CA ILE A 218 36.68 -1.31 -7.57
C ILE A 218 35.34 -0.93 -8.22
N SER A 219 35.34 -0.73 -9.54
CA SER A 219 34.15 -0.40 -10.32
C SER A 219 33.13 -1.55 -10.32
N THR A 220 33.60 -2.79 -10.44
CA THR A 220 32.77 -4.00 -10.38
C THR A 220 32.27 -4.21 -8.98
N GLN A 221 33.00 -3.89 -7.90
CA GLN A 221 32.42 -3.90 -6.55
C GLN A 221 31.30 -2.88 -6.39
N ASP A 222 31.40 -1.69 -7.00
CA ASP A 222 30.35 -0.66 -6.96
C ASP A 222 29.13 -1.05 -7.80
N VAL A 223 29.37 -1.53 -9.03
CA VAL A 223 28.34 -2.04 -9.93
C VAL A 223 27.75 -3.31 -9.36
N GLU A 224 28.53 -4.22 -8.78
CA GLU A 224 28.06 -5.42 -8.09
C GLU A 224 27.27 -5.04 -6.85
N GLN A 225 27.70 -4.10 -6.01
CA GLN A 225 26.91 -3.65 -4.86
C GLN A 225 25.61 -2.97 -5.32
N SER A 226 25.66 -2.10 -6.32
CA SER A 226 24.48 -1.41 -6.85
C SER A 226 23.52 -2.35 -7.57
N LEU A 227 24.05 -3.28 -8.37
CA LEU A 227 23.30 -4.34 -9.04
C LEU A 227 22.80 -5.38 -8.04
N LEU A 228 23.57 -5.78 -7.03
CA LEU A 228 23.12 -6.71 -5.99
C LEU A 228 22.06 -6.06 -5.12
N ARG A 229 22.16 -4.75 -4.83
CA ARG A 229 21.12 -3.99 -4.14
C ARG A 229 19.87 -3.85 -5.01
N SER A 230 20.02 -3.52 -6.29
CA SER A 230 18.90 -3.44 -7.25
C SER A 230 18.24 -4.81 -7.46
N ARG A 231 19.05 -5.85 -7.68
CA ARG A 231 18.61 -7.25 -7.80
C ARG A 231 18.02 -7.75 -6.50
N GLY A 232 18.54 -7.38 -5.34
CA GLY A 232 17.99 -7.69 -4.01
C GLY A 232 16.63 -7.03 -3.80
N PHE A 233 16.52 -5.76 -4.17
CA PHE A 233 15.27 -5.03 -4.14
C PHE A 233 14.23 -5.64 -5.10
N ILE A 234 14.61 -6.01 -6.32
CA ILE A 234 13.75 -6.72 -7.29
C ILE A 234 13.43 -8.15 -6.82
N TYR A 235 14.40 -8.86 -6.23
CA TYR A 235 14.25 -10.21 -5.71
C TYR A 235 13.19 -10.26 -4.61
N GLU A 236 13.20 -9.26 -3.73
CA GLU A 236 12.24 -9.15 -2.64
C GLU A 236 10.91 -8.53 -3.09
N HIS A 237 10.92 -7.43 -3.85
CA HIS A 237 9.75 -6.60 -4.10
C HIS A 237 9.23 -6.61 -5.54
N GLY A 238 9.99 -7.13 -6.51
CA GLY A 238 9.73 -6.99 -7.95
C GLY A 238 8.36 -7.45 -8.41
N GLU A 239 7.86 -8.56 -7.86
CA GLU A 239 6.56 -9.13 -8.24
C GLU A 239 5.60 -9.29 -7.05
N ARG A 240 5.94 -8.71 -5.90
CA ARG A 240 5.05 -8.68 -4.73
C ARG A 240 4.12 -7.47 -4.82
N ALA A 241 2.96 -7.58 -4.17
CA ALA A 241 2.10 -6.42 -3.96
C ALA A 241 2.86 -5.42 -3.07
N GLY A 242 3.34 -4.34 -3.67
CA GLY A 242 4.26 -3.38 -3.03
C GLY A 242 4.59 -2.19 -3.93
N ARG A 243 5.46 -1.30 -3.43
CA ARG A 243 5.76 0.01 -4.06
C ARG A 243 6.30 -0.12 -5.50
N LEU A 244 7.23 -1.04 -5.73
CA LEU A 244 7.86 -1.22 -7.04
C LEU A 244 6.85 -1.65 -8.11
N LEU A 245 6.08 -2.70 -7.83
CA LEU A 245 5.01 -3.15 -8.72
C LEU A 245 3.95 -2.05 -8.91
N ALA A 246 3.59 -1.32 -7.85
CA ALA A 246 2.63 -0.22 -7.95
C ALA A 246 3.14 0.93 -8.83
N HIS A 247 4.45 1.22 -8.82
CA HIS A 247 5.08 2.19 -9.71
C HIS A 247 5.08 1.67 -11.15
N GLN A 248 5.47 0.43 -11.40
CA GLN A 248 5.42 -0.17 -12.75
C GLN A 248 4.01 -0.13 -13.36
N LEU A 249 2.98 -0.36 -12.54
CA LEU A 249 1.58 -0.28 -12.98
C LEU A 249 1.09 1.17 -13.18
N LYS A 250 1.68 2.14 -12.46
CA LYS A 250 1.35 3.57 -12.50
C LYS A 250 2.38 4.35 -13.32
N SER A 251 2.10 4.61 -14.59
CA SER A 251 2.88 5.53 -15.44
C SER A 251 2.76 7.00 -14.95
N ARG A 252 3.41 7.35 -13.84
CA ARG A 252 3.20 8.62 -13.11
C ARG A 252 4.37 9.61 -13.21
N SER A 253 5.55 9.19 -13.64
CA SER A 253 6.74 10.06 -13.59
C SER A 253 6.59 11.33 -14.43
N ALA A 254 5.92 11.27 -15.59
CA ALA A 254 5.68 12.44 -16.44
C ALA A 254 4.61 13.41 -15.87
N ALA A 255 3.69 12.93 -15.04
CA ALA A 255 2.57 13.73 -14.51
C ALA A 255 2.93 14.57 -13.27
N GLN A 256 4.14 14.41 -12.72
CA GLN A 256 4.60 15.14 -11.53
C GLN A 256 5.41 16.39 -11.86
N LEU A 257 5.88 16.54 -13.10
CA LEU A 257 6.57 17.74 -13.55
C LEU A 257 5.54 18.83 -13.87
N ILE A 258 5.55 19.92 -13.11
CA ILE A 258 4.74 21.10 -13.40
C ILE A 258 5.53 21.94 -14.42
N SER A 259 5.14 21.84 -15.68
CA SER A 259 5.83 22.51 -16.79
C SER A 259 5.30 23.92 -17.08
N ARG A 260 4.07 24.22 -16.68
CA ARG A 260 3.43 25.54 -16.87
C ARG A 260 2.39 25.80 -15.79
N ILE A 261 2.17 27.06 -15.44
CA ILE A 261 1.09 27.48 -14.52
C ILE A 261 0.49 28.81 -14.99
N GLN A 262 -0.78 29.03 -14.68
CA GLN A 262 -1.49 30.27 -14.96
C GLN A 262 -1.21 31.28 -13.84
N LYS A 263 -0.73 32.47 -14.21
CA LYS A 263 -0.39 33.57 -13.31
C LYS A 263 -1.58 34.54 -13.14
N THR A 264 -2.24 34.86 -14.25
CA THR A 264 -3.51 35.63 -14.32
C THR A 264 -4.44 34.93 -15.31
N PRO A 265 -5.74 35.29 -15.41
CA PRO A 265 -6.66 34.70 -16.38
C PRO A 265 -6.10 34.63 -17.81
N ASP A 266 -5.28 35.60 -18.22
CA ASP A 266 -4.76 35.72 -19.58
C ASP A 266 -3.25 35.43 -19.72
N GLU A 267 -2.50 35.23 -18.63
CA GLU A 267 -1.03 35.06 -18.64
C GLU A 267 -0.61 33.70 -18.04
N GLN A 268 0.24 32.95 -18.76
CA GLN A 268 0.85 31.70 -18.29
C GLN A 268 2.38 31.83 -18.20
N THR A 269 2.98 31.18 -17.20
CA THR A 269 4.44 31.09 -17.05
C THR A 269 4.93 29.64 -17.18
N ILE A 270 6.15 29.50 -17.71
CA ILE A 270 6.85 28.24 -17.96
C ILE A 270 8.16 28.19 -17.12
N GLY A 271 8.59 29.33 -16.57
CA GLY A 271 9.84 29.46 -15.82
C GLY A 271 9.74 28.78 -14.44
N PRO A 272 10.67 27.88 -14.04
CA PRO A 272 10.58 27.18 -12.76
C PRO A 272 10.56 28.10 -11.53
N ALA A 273 11.28 29.23 -11.57
CA ALA A 273 11.31 30.21 -10.49
C ALA A 273 9.98 30.96 -10.36
N GLU A 274 9.43 31.43 -11.49
CA GLU A 274 8.14 32.12 -11.56
C GLU A 274 6.99 31.18 -11.17
N ILE A 275 7.01 29.92 -11.61
CA ILE A 275 6.05 28.89 -11.19
C ILE A 275 6.07 28.75 -9.66
N ASN A 276 7.26 28.69 -9.03
CA ASN A 276 7.36 28.60 -7.58
C ASN A 276 6.80 29.85 -6.89
N GLN A 277 7.08 31.05 -7.40
CA GLN A 277 6.55 32.31 -6.85
C GLN A 277 5.01 32.38 -6.92
N VAL A 278 4.41 31.95 -8.03
CA VAL A 278 2.95 31.90 -8.19
C VAL A 278 2.32 30.97 -7.14
N PHE A 279 2.92 29.80 -6.91
CA PHE A 279 2.45 28.90 -5.87
C PHE A 279 2.69 29.44 -4.46
N GLU A 280 3.86 30.03 -4.19
CA GLU A 280 4.20 30.64 -2.90
C GLU A 280 3.18 31.71 -2.53
N LYS A 281 2.89 32.65 -3.45
CA LYS A 281 1.86 33.67 -3.24
C LYS A 281 0.49 33.06 -2.96
N PHE A 282 0.03 32.14 -3.82
CA PHE A 282 -1.29 31.52 -3.68
C PHE A 282 -1.48 30.78 -2.35
N TYR A 283 -0.47 30.04 -1.90
CA TYR A 283 -0.56 29.30 -0.63
C TYR A 283 -0.30 30.20 0.58
N SER A 284 0.58 31.20 0.48
CA SER A 284 0.74 32.23 1.51
C SER A 284 -0.60 32.90 1.78
N ASP A 285 -1.29 33.41 0.75
CA ASP A 285 -2.61 34.03 0.87
C ASP A 285 -3.66 33.07 1.45
N LEU A 286 -3.59 31.78 1.07
CA LEU A 286 -4.49 30.76 1.61
C LEU A 286 -4.28 30.55 3.11
N TYR A 287 -3.04 30.56 3.61
CA TYR A 287 -2.73 30.28 5.02
C TYR A 287 -2.65 31.54 5.90
N THR A 288 -2.91 32.72 5.34
CA THR A 288 -3.15 33.94 6.10
C THR A 288 -4.52 33.89 6.78
N SER A 289 -4.55 34.12 8.09
CA SER A 289 -5.76 34.16 8.91
C SER A 289 -6.69 35.27 8.44
N GLN A 290 -7.97 34.97 8.43
CA GLN A 290 -9.05 35.94 8.18
C GLN A 290 -9.97 36.05 9.40
N PHE A 291 -9.47 35.62 10.56
CA PHE A 291 -10.22 35.61 11.79
C PHE A 291 -10.51 37.05 12.25
N PRO A 292 -11.75 37.37 12.66
CA PRO A 292 -12.13 38.71 13.09
C PRO A 292 -11.42 39.10 14.40
N GLU A 293 -11.22 40.40 14.62
CA GLU A 293 -10.69 40.91 15.90
C GLU A 293 -11.69 40.72 17.05
N ASP A 294 -12.99 40.82 16.75
CA ASP A 294 -14.07 40.54 17.71
C ASP A 294 -14.46 39.06 17.74
N ASN A 295 -14.32 38.46 18.92
CA ASN A 295 -14.61 37.04 19.20
C ASN A 295 -16.03 36.81 19.74
N SER A 296 -16.83 37.87 19.92
CA SER A 296 -18.17 37.80 20.51
C SER A 296 -19.07 36.82 19.78
N ASP A 297 -19.11 36.86 18.45
CA ASP A 297 -19.92 35.99 17.59
C ASP A 297 -19.56 34.51 17.78
N MET A 298 -18.26 34.20 17.83
CA MET A 298 -17.77 32.83 18.06
C MET A 298 -18.14 32.33 19.46
N ASN A 299 -17.92 33.15 20.48
CA ASN A 299 -18.22 32.78 21.86
C ASN A 299 -19.73 32.57 22.05
N ASN A 300 -20.56 33.49 21.55
CA ASN A 300 -22.02 33.36 21.57
C ASN A 300 -22.48 32.10 20.85
N PHE A 301 -21.87 31.78 19.70
CA PHE A 301 -22.14 30.54 18.99
C PHE A 301 -21.82 29.30 19.83
N LEU A 302 -20.61 29.19 20.38
CA LEU A 302 -20.19 28.02 21.17
C LEU A 302 -20.95 27.88 22.51
N ILE A 303 -21.38 28.99 23.11
CA ILE A 303 -22.20 28.99 24.34
C ILE A 303 -23.62 28.52 24.02
N SER A 304 -24.19 28.93 22.89
CA SER A 304 -25.56 28.56 22.48
C SER A 304 -25.73 27.07 22.18
N LEU A 305 -24.63 26.34 21.96
CA LEU A 305 -24.64 24.92 21.64
C LEU A 305 -24.46 24.06 22.90
N ASP A 306 -25.25 22.99 22.98
CA ASP A 306 -25.04 21.90 23.92
C ASP A 306 -23.94 20.95 23.39
N ILE A 307 -22.69 21.30 23.71
CA ILE A 307 -21.51 20.55 23.27
C ILE A 307 -21.14 19.54 24.36
N PRO A 308 -20.98 18.24 24.01
CA PRO A 308 -20.60 17.22 24.98
C PRO A 308 -19.19 17.51 25.52
N VAL A 309 -18.99 17.25 26.80
CA VAL A 309 -17.73 17.47 27.50
C VAL A 309 -17.05 16.13 27.75
N ILE A 310 -15.72 16.07 27.59
CA ILE A 310 -14.96 14.86 27.88
C ILE A 310 -15.12 14.44 29.35
N GLY A 311 -15.22 13.14 29.60
CA GLY A 311 -15.30 12.60 30.96
C GLY A 311 -14.07 12.97 31.80
N PRO A 312 -14.21 13.09 33.13
CA PRO A 312 -13.13 13.54 34.03
C PRO A 312 -11.91 12.62 33.99
N ASP A 313 -12.11 11.31 33.83
CA ASP A 313 -11.02 10.34 33.71
C ASP A 313 -10.21 10.54 32.43
N ARG A 314 -10.90 10.70 31.29
CA ARG A 314 -10.26 11.00 30.01
C ARG A 314 -9.49 12.31 30.05
N LYS A 315 -10.08 13.35 30.66
CA LYS A 315 -9.41 14.64 30.86
C LYS A 315 -8.11 14.48 31.63
N ARG A 316 -8.15 13.76 32.76
CA ARG A 316 -6.95 13.47 33.58
C ARG A 316 -5.91 12.68 32.79
N ASP A 317 -6.33 11.69 32.01
CA ASP A 317 -5.43 10.87 31.20
C ASP A 317 -4.70 11.68 30.11
N LEU A 318 -5.41 12.57 29.41
CA LEU A 318 -4.83 13.42 28.36
C LEU A 318 -3.77 14.39 28.92
N ASP A 319 -4.00 14.91 30.14
CA ASP A 319 -3.16 15.90 30.81
C ASP A 319 -1.97 15.31 31.60
N LYS A 320 -1.82 13.98 31.64
CA LYS A 320 -0.65 13.33 32.26
C LYS A 320 0.64 13.81 31.60
N PRO A 321 1.77 13.92 32.33
CA PRO A 321 3.07 14.17 31.72
C PRO A 321 3.41 13.15 30.62
N LEU A 322 4.23 13.55 29.64
CA LEU A 322 4.72 12.61 28.63
C LEU A 322 5.64 11.58 29.28
N THR A 323 5.55 10.33 28.81
CA THR A 323 6.41 9.25 29.30
C THR A 323 7.35 8.74 28.21
N LEU A 324 8.49 8.18 28.60
CA LEU A 324 9.47 7.60 27.67
C LEU A 324 8.87 6.46 26.84
N SER A 325 8.01 5.64 27.46
CA SER A 325 7.35 4.53 26.78
C SER A 325 6.42 5.03 25.67
N GLU A 326 5.71 6.15 25.86
CA GLU A 326 4.89 6.76 24.82
C GLU A 326 5.72 7.26 23.63
N VAL A 327 6.88 7.86 23.88
CA VAL A 327 7.80 8.30 22.81
C VAL A 327 8.28 7.09 22.00
N ILE A 328 8.76 6.03 22.66
CA ILE A 328 9.20 4.79 21.99
C ILE A 328 8.05 4.14 21.21
N ASN A 329 6.84 4.09 21.79
CA ASN A 329 5.65 3.56 21.15
C ASN A 329 5.25 4.39 19.92
N SER A 330 5.39 5.71 19.97
CA SER A 330 5.10 6.57 18.82
C SER A 330 6.12 6.36 17.68
N ILE A 331 7.42 6.22 17.99
CA ILE A 331 8.48 5.90 17.02
C ILE A 331 8.22 4.56 16.35
N SER A 332 7.89 3.52 17.13
CA SER A 332 7.64 2.18 16.62
C SER A 332 6.37 2.10 15.75
N ALA A 333 5.31 2.82 16.14
CA ALA A 333 4.03 2.85 15.44
C ALA A 333 4.07 3.59 14.09
N MET A 334 5.06 4.46 13.85
CA MET A 334 5.20 5.17 12.58
C MET A 334 5.64 4.24 11.44
N GLN A 335 5.19 4.55 10.22
CA GLN A 335 5.50 3.75 9.04
C GLN A 335 6.84 4.13 8.42
N SER A 336 7.70 3.16 8.14
CA SER A 336 8.97 3.33 7.40
C SER A 336 8.71 3.56 5.89
N GLY A 337 9.70 4.10 5.18
CA GLY A 337 9.70 4.34 3.74
C GLY A 337 8.97 5.61 3.32
N LYS A 338 8.72 6.53 4.27
CA LYS A 338 8.10 7.84 4.04
C LYS A 338 9.16 8.91 3.82
N ALA A 339 8.81 9.96 3.08
CA ALA A 339 9.73 11.08 2.84
C ALA A 339 9.97 11.87 4.14
N PRO A 340 11.24 12.24 4.44
CA PRO A 340 11.57 13.11 5.57
C PRO A 340 11.15 14.56 5.32
N GLY A 341 11.22 15.39 6.36
CA GLY A 341 11.03 16.84 6.28
C GLY A 341 12.28 17.58 5.80
N PRO A 342 12.32 18.92 5.98
CA PRO A 342 13.49 19.75 5.70
C PRO A 342 14.82 19.28 6.32
N ASP A 343 14.79 18.63 7.48
CA ASP A 343 15.97 18.15 8.19
C ASP A 343 16.69 16.99 7.49
N GLY A 344 15.98 16.26 6.62
CA GLY A 344 16.49 15.11 5.89
C GLY A 344 16.50 13.79 6.68
N TYR A 345 16.05 13.76 7.93
CA TYR A 345 16.06 12.56 8.79
C TYR A 345 14.78 11.73 8.66
N PRO A 346 14.86 10.48 8.17
CA PRO A 346 13.72 9.58 8.06
C PRO A 346 13.42 8.87 9.39
N ILE A 347 12.21 8.34 9.55
CA ILE A 347 11.79 7.62 10.77
C ILE A 347 12.66 6.38 11.05
N GLU A 348 13.24 5.77 10.04
CA GLU A 348 14.18 4.66 10.15
C GLU A 348 15.39 4.99 11.02
N PHE A 349 15.89 6.24 10.93
CA PHE A 349 16.98 6.72 11.79
C PHE A 349 16.55 6.72 13.26
N TYR A 350 15.38 7.30 13.56
CA TYR A 350 14.80 7.33 14.90
C TYR A 350 14.51 5.92 15.44
N LYS A 351 14.06 4.99 14.59
CA LYS A 351 13.85 3.59 14.98
C LYS A 351 15.15 2.87 15.32
N LYS A 352 16.22 3.08 14.54
CA LYS A 352 17.52 2.41 14.75
C LYS A 352 18.18 2.89 16.04
N PHE A 353 18.15 4.20 16.32
CA PHE A 353 18.79 4.81 17.50
C PHE A 353 17.79 5.18 18.60
N SER A 354 16.63 4.51 18.66
CA SER A 354 15.52 4.87 19.54
C SER A 354 15.89 4.87 21.03
N SER A 355 16.77 3.98 21.46
CA SER A 355 17.21 3.89 22.87
C SER A 355 17.95 5.14 23.33
N LYS A 356 18.71 5.78 22.43
CA LYS A 356 19.49 7.00 22.72
C LYS A 356 18.69 8.28 22.45
N LEU A 357 17.90 8.30 21.38
CA LEU A 357 17.19 9.51 20.94
C LEU A 357 15.88 9.76 21.69
N ALA A 358 15.15 8.72 22.12
CA ALA A 358 13.86 8.89 22.78
C ALA A 358 13.93 9.63 24.12
N PRO A 359 14.93 9.41 25.01
CA PRO A 359 15.09 10.20 26.23
C PRO A 359 15.33 11.69 25.94
N LEU A 360 16.18 12.02 24.96
CA LEU A 360 16.47 13.41 24.57
C LEU A 360 15.25 14.12 24.00
N LEU A 361 14.47 13.41 23.17
CA LEU A 361 13.21 13.92 22.64
C LEU A 361 12.22 14.22 23.77
N LEU A 362 12.13 13.34 24.78
CA LEU A 362 11.24 13.55 25.94
C LEU A 362 11.64 14.80 26.73
N GLU A 363 12.93 14.93 27.07
CA GLU A 363 13.47 16.11 27.76
C GLU A 363 13.18 17.40 26.96
N MET A 364 13.46 17.38 25.66
CA MET A 364 13.21 18.52 24.77
C MET A 364 11.73 18.86 24.64
N PHE A 365 10.84 17.86 24.51
CA PHE A 365 9.40 18.12 24.42
C PHE A 365 8.87 18.77 25.71
N ASN A 366 9.21 18.22 26.88
CA ASN A 366 8.74 18.77 28.15
C ASN A 366 9.26 20.21 28.35
N TYR A 367 10.54 20.46 28.06
CA TYR A 367 11.12 21.80 28.09
C TYR A 367 10.41 22.77 27.12
N SER A 368 10.09 22.31 25.90
CA SER A 368 9.34 23.12 24.93
C SER A 368 7.92 23.44 25.38
N LEU A 369 7.24 22.53 26.10
CA LEU A 369 5.94 22.83 26.69
C LEU A 369 6.04 23.90 27.76
N GLU A 370 7.02 23.78 28.68
CA GLU A 370 7.24 24.73 29.76
C GLU A 370 7.54 26.14 29.24
N ARG A 371 8.31 26.24 28.15
CA ARG A 371 8.64 27.52 27.50
C ARG A 371 7.58 28.04 26.52
N GLY A 372 6.64 27.19 26.09
CA GLY A 372 5.63 27.52 25.09
C GLY A 372 6.15 27.63 23.64
N THR A 373 7.38 27.18 23.38
CA THR A 373 8.02 27.30 22.05
C THR A 373 8.76 26.02 21.65
N LEU A 374 8.59 25.60 20.40
CA LEU A 374 9.37 24.53 19.79
C LEU A 374 10.72 25.04 19.27
N PRO A 375 11.75 24.18 19.16
CA PRO A 375 12.96 24.53 18.44
C PRO A 375 12.64 24.90 16.99
N GLN A 376 13.40 25.82 16.43
CA GLN A 376 13.10 26.43 15.13
C GLN A 376 12.85 25.38 14.03
N THR A 377 13.73 24.38 13.89
CA THR A 377 13.57 23.40 12.81
C THR A 377 12.32 22.52 12.96
N LEU A 378 11.74 22.37 14.16
CA LEU A 378 10.48 21.62 14.35
C LEU A 378 9.25 22.39 13.85
N THR A 379 9.36 23.71 13.67
CA THR A 379 8.29 24.58 13.16
C THR A 379 8.25 24.63 11.63
N GLU A 380 9.27 24.09 10.96
CA GLU A 380 9.45 24.17 9.50
C GLU A 380 8.89 22.96 8.75
N ALA A 381 8.32 23.20 7.57
CA ALA A 381 7.79 22.17 6.69
C ALA A 381 8.08 22.44 5.21
N ASN A 382 8.24 21.38 4.42
CA ASN A 382 8.25 21.49 2.95
C ASN A 382 6.89 21.07 2.37
N ILE A 383 6.22 21.95 1.63
CA ILE A 383 4.96 21.64 0.96
C ILE A 383 5.26 21.03 -0.41
N ILE A 384 4.81 19.79 -0.62
CA ILE A 384 4.78 19.14 -1.93
C ILE A 384 3.39 19.24 -2.53
N LEU A 385 3.32 19.61 -3.79
CA LEU A 385 2.09 19.78 -4.54
C LEU A 385 1.75 18.52 -5.33
N LEU A 386 0.55 17.98 -5.13
CA LEU A 386 0.03 16.83 -5.86
C LEU A 386 -1.18 17.23 -6.70
N LEU A 387 -1.11 17.04 -8.02
CA LEU A 387 -2.23 17.32 -8.92
C LEU A 387 -3.43 16.40 -8.61
N LYS A 388 -4.60 17.00 -8.41
CA LYS A 388 -5.87 16.28 -8.25
C LYS A 388 -6.22 15.60 -9.57
N HIS A 389 -6.71 14.36 -9.49
CA HIS A 389 -6.99 13.56 -10.68
C HIS A 389 -8.06 14.22 -11.57
N GLY A 390 -7.77 14.36 -12.87
CA GLY A 390 -8.71 14.91 -13.86
C GLY A 390 -8.94 16.43 -13.76
N LYS A 391 -8.11 17.15 -12.99
CA LYS A 391 -8.17 18.61 -12.88
C LYS A 391 -7.13 19.29 -13.77
N ASN A 392 -7.35 20.57 -14.07
CA ASN A 392 -6.51 21.34 -14.97
C ASN A 392 -5.10 21.54 -14.35
N PRO A 393 -4.01 21.06 -14.98
CA PRO A 393 -2.66 21.24 -14.46
C PRO A 393 -2.17 22.69 -14.47
N THR A 394 -2.84 23.62 -15.17
CA THR A 394 -2.43 25.04 -15.20
C THR A 394 -2.99 25.85 -14.03
N ASP A 395 -3.94 25.32 -13.26
CA ASP A 395 -4.59 26.02 -12.14
C ASP A 395 -4.00 25.62 -10.79
N CYS A 396 -3.57 26.60 -9.98
CA CYS A 396 -3.03 26.38 -8.64
C CYS A 396 -4.01 25.66 -7.70
N ALA A 397 -5.31 25.92 -7.79
CA ALA A 397 -6.33 25.30 -6.94
C ALA A 397 -6.54 23.80 -7.22
N SER A 398 -6.07 23.34 -8.38
CA SER A 398 -6.07 21.95 -8.81
C SER A 398 -5.00 21.10 -8.11
N TYR A 399 -4.06 21.71 -7.38
CA TYR A 399 -3.04 21.03 -6.59
C TYR A 399 -3.47 20.86 -5.13
N ARG A 400 -3.04 19.76 -4.50
CA ARG A 400 -3.20 19.48 -3.08
C ARG A 400 -1.86 19.69 -2.36
N PRO A 401 -1.78 20.57 -1.34
CA PRO A 401 -0.55 20.74 -0.57
C PRO A 401 -0.38 19.58 0.42
N ILE A 402 0.81 18.97 0.46
CA ILE A 402 1.19 17.97 1.46
C ILE A 402 2.40 18.49 2.23
N SER A 403 2.23 18.74 3.52
CA SER A 403 3.29 19.19 4.42
C SER A 403 4.20 18.03 4.81
N LEU A 404 5.44 18.06 4.34
CA LEU A 404 6.51 17.21 4.82
C LEU A 404 7.12 17.80 6.08
N LEU A 405 6.62 17.35 7.23
CA LEU A 405 7.16 17.68 8.55
C LEU A 405 8.42 16.84 8.87
N ASN A 406 9.29 17.39 9.72
CA ASN A 406 10.44 16.67 10.29
C ASN A 406 10.00 15.47 11.15
N GLY A 407 10.91 14.51 11.33
CA GLY A 407 10.62 13.26 12.03
C GLY A 407 10.27 13.48 13.50
N ASP A 408 10.99 14.36 14.18
CA ASP A 408 10.82 14.76 15.57
C ASP A 408 9.42 15.36 15.88
N VAL A 409 8.96 16.35 15.10
CA VAL A 409 7.63 16.92 15.31
C VAL A 409 6.51 15.93 14.93
N LYS A 410 6.76 15.01 13.99
CA LYS A 410 5.82 13.91 13.67
C LYS A 410 5.70 12.92 14.82
N ILE A 411 6.77 12.66 15.57
CA ILE A 411 6.77 11.82 16.77
C ILE A 411 5.83 12.44 17.81
N LEU A 412 6.02 13.72 18.13
CA LEU A 412 5.14 14.43 19.07
C LEU A 412 3.68 14.44 18.62
N ALA A 413 3.41 14.81 17.36
CA ALA A 413 2.05 14.81 16.82
C ALA A 413 1.42 13.41 16.82
N LYS A 414 2.20 12.35 16.56
CA LYS A 414 1.71 10.97 16.61
C LYS A 414 1.36 10.54 18.03
N LEU A 415 2.19 10.91 19.01
CA LEU A 415 1.93 10.66 20.43
C LEU A 415 0.61 11.32 20.85
N LEU A 416 0.44 12.62 20.58
CA LEU A 416 -0.79 13.34 20.92
C LEU A 416 -2.01 12.78 20.20
N ALA A 417 -1.87 12.34 18.95
CA ALA A 417 -2.96 11.70 18.21
C ALA A 417 -3.38 10.37 18.86
N MET A 418 -2.44 9.58 19.39
CA MET A 418 -2.75 8.34 20.09
C MET A 418 -3.49 8.60 21.41
N ARG A 419 -3.12 9.66 22.14
CA ARG A 419 -3.86 10.11 23.33
C ARG A 419 -5.28 10.55 22.97
N LEU A 420 -5.42 11.40 21.95
CA LEU A 420 -6.70 11.97 21.54
C LEU A 420 -7.69 10.91 21.03
N ASP A 421 -7.23 9.93 20.23
CA ASP A 421 -8.07 8.88 19.63
C ASP A 421 -8.94 8.14 20.67
N ALA A 422 -8.45 8.01 21.91
CA ALA A 422 -9.17 7.35 23.00
C ALA A 422 -10.37 8.15 23.54
N ALA A 423 -10.40 9.47 23.36
CA ALA A 423 -11.48 10.35 23.82
C ALA A 423 -12.49 10.69 22.71
N MET A 424 -12.11 10.52 21.43
CA MET A 424 -12.94 10.93 20.28
C MET A 424 -14.32 10.26 20.26
N ALA A 425 -14.42 9.00 20.65
CA ALA A 425 -15.67 8.25 20.58
C ALA A 425 -16.76 8.79 21.53
N ASP A 426 -16.35 9.46 22.61
CA ASP A 426 -17.24 9.92 23.69
C ASP A 426 -17.91 11.27 23.36
N ILE A 427 -17.28 12.08 22.48
CA ILE A 427 -17.69 13.47 22.21
C ILE A 427 -18.09 13.77 20.76
N ILE A 428 -17.83 12.86 19.82
CA ILE A 428 -18.16 13.05 18.40
C ILE A 428 -19.43 12.28 18.03
N SER A 429 -20.42 12.99 17.48
CA SER A 429 -21.70 12.45 17.01
C SER A 429 -21.51 11.26 16.07
N SER A 430 -22.43 10.28 16.14
CA SER A 430 -22.46 9.12 15.24
C SER A 430 -22.59 9.49 13.75
N ASP A 431 -23.06 10.71 13.45
CA ASP A 431 -23.21 11.23 12.09
C ASP A 431 -21.85 11.48 11.38
N GLN A 432 -20.76 11.67 12.12
CA GLN A 432 -19.40 11.79 11.57
C GLN A 432 -18.72 10.43 11.47
N THR A 433 -18.51 9.93 10.26
CA THR A 433 -17.84 8.63 10.04
C THR A 433 -16.42 8.76 9.49
N GLY A 434 -16.01 9.96 9.05
CA GLY A 434 -14.66 10.21 8.56
C GLY A 434 -13.64 10.30 9.69
N PHE A 435 -12.46 9.68 9.50
CA PHE A 435 -11.33 9.64 10.45
C PHE A 435 -11.62 9.07 11.85
N MET A 436 -12.83 8.58 12.11
CA MET A 436 -13.22 7.99 13.38
C MET A 436 -12.94 6.49 13.42
N ARG A 437 -12.26 6.03 14.47
CA ARG A 437 -11.94 4.61 14.66
C ARG A 437 -13.22 3.77 14.76
N GLY A 438 -13.27 2.67 14.00
CA GLY A 438 -14.41 1.75 13.99
C GLY A 438 -15.62 2.24 13.19
N ARG A 439 -15.60 3.46 12.65
CA ARG A 439 -16.63 3.97 11.73
C ARG A 439 -16.17 3.79 10.28
N HIS A 440 -17.12 3.61 9.37
CA HIS A 440 -16.84 3.23 8.00
C HIS A 440 -17.66 4.06 7.00
N SER A 441 -17.04 4.44 5.87
CA SER A 441 -17.69 5.22 4.82
C SER A 441 -18.95 4.56 4.24
N PHE A 442 -18.97 3.23 4.18
CA PHE A 442 -20.14 2.50 3.68
C PHE A 442 -21.39 2.74 4.53
N SER A 443 -21.27 3.09 5.81
CA SER A 443 -22.40 3.37 6.69
C SER A 443 -23.18 4.59 6.21
N ASN A 444 -22.48 5.67 5.86
CA ASN A 444 -23.10 6.88 5.29
C ASN A 444 -23.73 6.59 3.92
N ILE A 445 -23.03 5.85 3.05
CA ILE A 445 -23.56 5.51 1.72
C ILE A 445 -24.81 4.64 1.85
N ARG A 446 -24.80 3.65 2.74
CA ARG A 446 -25.95 2.76 2.98
C ARG A 446 -27.12 3.50 3.59
N ARG A 447 -26.90 4.39 4.57
CA ARG A 447 -27.92 5.30 5.10
C ARG A 447 -28.55 6.13 3.98
N LEU A 448 -27.73 6.80 3.18
CA LEU A 448 -28.18 7.62 2.05
C LEU A 448 -29.04 6.83 1.06
N ILE A 449 -28.56 5.67 0.59
CA ILE A 449 -29.29 4.82 -0.35
C ILE A 449 -30.62 4.34 0.27
N SER A 450 -30.62 3.94 1.55
CA SER A 450 -31.84 3.50 2.23
C SER A 450 -32.84 4.64 2.41
N VAL A 451 -32.40 5.87 2.68
CA VAL A 451 -33.30 7.06 2.77
C VAL A 451 -33.89 7.41 1.39
N VAL A 452 -33.04 7.49 0.35
CA VAL A 452 -33.44 7.86 -1.01
C VAL A 452 -34.43 6.88 -1.62
N HIS A 453 -34.29 5.58 -1.34
CA HIS A 453 -35.16 4.53 -1.92
C HIS A 453 -36.21 3.99 -0.95
N SER A 454 -36.40 4.64 0.21
CA SER A 454 -37.55 4.37 1.06
C SER A 454 -38.80 5.07 0.53
N PRO A 455 -40.00 4.53 0.78
CA PRO A 455 -41.24 5.18 0.40
C PRO A 455 -41.32 6.64 0.90
N GLU A 456 -41.89 7.51 0.08
CA GLU A 456 -42.12 8.92 0.39
C GLU A 456 -43.00 9.03 1.64
N SER A 457 -42.71 10.01 2.50
CA SER A 457 -43.36 10.16 3.81
C SER A 457 -44.42 11.27 3.85
N GLY A 458 -44.59 12.02 2.76
CA GLY A 458 -45.58 13.08 2.61
C GLY A 458 -45.50 13.74 1.24
N GLU A 459 -46.34 14.77 1.03
CA GLU A 459 -46.43 15.52 -0.25
C GLU A 459 -45.38 16.63 -0.39
N SER A 460 -44.74 17.04 0.71
CA SER A 460 -43.72 18.10 0.72
C SER A 460 -42.47 17.69 -0.07
N PRO A 461 -41.82 18.61 -0.81
CA PRO A 461 -40.56 18.32 -1.50
C PRO A 461 -39.45 17.88 -0.54
N GLU A 462 -38.71 16.83 -0.90
CA GLU A 462 -37.58 16.28 -0.13
C GLU A 462 -36.31 16.23 -0.98
N VAL A 463 -35.19 16.72 -0.44
CA VAL A 463 -33.90 16.77 -1.14
C VAL A 463 -32.74 16.30 -0.25
N VAL A 464 -31.70 15.77 -0.88
CA VAL A 464 -30.37 15.65 -0.26
C VAL A 464 -29.48 16.74 -0.83
N VAL A 465 -28.88 17.56 0.01
CA VAL A 465 -27.90 18.57 -0.43
C VAL A 465 -26.51 18.07 -0.08
N SER A 466 -25.65 17.94 -1.11
CA SER A 466 -24.23 17.66 -0.94
C SER A 466 -23.46 18.96 -0.94
N LEU A 467 -22.89 19.34 0.21
CA LEU A 467 -22.14 20.57 0.39
C LEU A 467 -20.64 20.31 0.25
N ASP A 468 -19.96 21.08 -0.61
CA ASP A 468 -18.51 21.04 -0.79
C ASP A 468 -17.86 22.22 -0.05
N ALA A 469 -16.85 21.94 0.77
CA ALA A 469 -16.09 22.97 1.48
C ALA A 469 -14.80 23.34 0.72
N GLU A 470 -14.56 24.64 0.50
CA GLU A 470 -13.36 25.12 -0.17
C GLU A 470 -12.10 24.89 0.69
N LYS A 471 -11.29 23.90 0.33
CA LYS A 471 -9.98 23.66 0.97
C LYS A 471 -10.11 23.56 2.50
N ALA A 472 -11.09 22.78 2.97
CA ALA A 472 -11.54 22.75 4.37
C ALA A 472 -10.40 22.63 5.40
N PHE A 473 -9.44 21.72 5.17
CA PHE A 473 -8.29 21.55 6.05
C PHE A 473 -7.42 22.81 6.15
N ASP A 474 -7.22 23.51 5.04
CA ASP A 474 -6.27 24.61 4.92
C ASP A 474 -6.82 25.93 5.48
N ARG A 475 -8.13 26.02 5.75
CA ARG A 475 -8.82 27.24 6.19
C ARG A 475 -9.17 27.30 7.67
N VAL A 476 -9.06 26.21 8.42
CA VAL A 476 -9.46 26.18 9.84
C VAL A 476 -8.74 27.26 10.65
N GLU A 477 -9.47 28.21 11.22
CA GLU A 477 -8.88 29.27 12.04
C GLU A 477 -8.45 28.73 13.41
N TRP A 478 -7.22 29.03 13.83
CA TRP A 478 -6.65 28.49 15.07
C TRP A 478 -7.30 29.03 16.34
N PRO A 479 -7.64 30.33 16.46
CA PRO A 479 -8.38 30.83 17.63
C PRO A 479 -9.68 30.07 17.85
N TYR A 480 -10.43 29.79 16.78
CA TYR A 480 -11.62 28.94 16.81
C TYR A 480 -11.30 27.51 17.25
N LEU A 481 -10.29 26.86 16.66
CA LEU A 481 -9.89 25.51 17.06
C LEU A 481 -9.59 25.41 18.56
N PHE A 482 -8.87 26.39 19.13
CA PHE A 482 -8.54 26.39 20.56
C PHE A 482 -9.77 26.63 21.44
N ALA A 483 -10.67 27.53 21.03
CA ALA A 483 -11.94 27.75 21.73
C ALA A 483 -12.82 26.49 21.73
N VAL A 484 -12.82 25.74 20.62
CA VAL A 484 -13.52 24.45 20.51
C VAL A 484 -12.93 23.42 21.48
N LEU A 485 -11.60 23.29 21.55
CA LEU A 485 -10.96 22.39 22.52
C LEU A 485 -11.34 22.74 23.96
N ALA A 486 -11.37 24.03 24.31
CA ALA A 486 -11.82 24.46 25.62
C ALA A 486 -13.30 24.08 25.88
N ARG A 487 -14.18 24.23 24.88
CA ARG A 487 -15.61 23.94 25.00
C ARG A 487 -15.93 22.45 25.13
N PHE A 488 -15.15 21.58 24.50
CA PHE A 488 -15.19 20.12 24.73
C PHE A 488 -14.59 19.70 26.09
N GLY A 489 -14.04 20.65 26.86
CA GLY A 489 -13.51 20.45 28.21
C GLY A 489 -12.13 19.78 28.28
N PHE A 490 -11.36 19.82 27.19
CA PHE A 490 -9.97 19.38 27.20
C PHE A 490 -9.17 20.12 28.28
N GLY A 491 -8.25 19.41 28.93
CA GLY A 491 -7.43 19.98 29.99
C GLY A 491 -6.45 21.03 29.46
N PRO A 492 -5.96 21.93 30.35
CA PRO A 492 -5.06 23.00 29.97
C PRO A 492 -3.72 22.45 29.43
N LYS A 493 -3.22 21.32 29.95
CA LYS A 493 -1.94 20.75 29.49
C LYS A 493 -2.04 20.19 28.08
N PHE A 494 -3.07 19.39 27.80
CA PHE A 494 -3.30 18.87 26.44
C PHE A 494 -3.53 20.00 25.44
N THR A 495 -4.32 21.01 25.81
CA THR A 495 -4.56 22.19 24.96
C THR A 495 -3.25 22.94 24.67
N SER A 496 -2.38 23.10 25.68
CA SER A 496 -1.06 23.73 25.52
C SER A 496 -0.16 22.95 24.55
N TRP A 497 -0.20 21.62 24.56
CA TRP A 497 0.52 20.80 23.58
C TRP A 497 0.03 21.03 22.14
N VAL A 498 -1.28 21.15 21.96
CA VAL A 498 -1.85 21.45 20.64
C VAL A 498 -1.41 22.85 20.22
N GLN A 499 -1.58 23.87 21.06
CA GLN A 499 -1.14 25.25 20.78
C GLN A 499 0.34 25.31 20.41
N LEU A 500 1.21 24.63 21.17
CA LEU A 500 2.65 24.53 20.92
C LEU A 500 2.97 24.05 19.50
N LEU A 501 2.22 23.06 18.98
CA LEU A 501 2.40 22.59 17.61
C LEU A 501 2.06 23.65 16.56
N TYR A 502 1.22 24.64 16.88
CA TYR A 502 0.78 25.71 16.00
C TYR A 502 1.43 27.08 16.31
N THR A 503 2.40 27.14 17.23
CA THR A 503 3.19 28.35 17.50
C THR A 503 4.13 28.64 16.32
N SER A 504 3.88 29.74 15.60
CA SER A 504 4.69 30.30 14.51
C SER A 504 5.21 29.29 13.45
N PRO A 505 4.34 28.48 12.81
CA PRO A 505 4.77 27.52 11.80
C PRO A 505 5.27 28.23 10.55
N LYS A 506 6.28 27.65 9.90
CA LYS A 506 6.76 28.10 8.60
C LYS A 506 6.72 26.97 7.58
N ALA A 507 6.41 27.31 6.34
CA ALA A 507 6.42 26.36 5.23
C ALA A 507 7.13 26.92 4.01
N SER A 508 7.65 26.04 3.16
CA SER A 508 8.21 26.43 1.86
C SER A 508 7.65 25.59 0.71
N ILE A 509 7.56 26.18 -0.48
CA ILE A 509 7.23 25.48 -1.73
C ILE A 509 8.48 25.49 -2.61
N ARG A 510 9.31 24.44 -2.49
CA ARG A 510 10.64 24.31 -3.13
C ARG A 510 11.69 25.34 -2.68
N SER A 511 11.30 26.59 -2.43
CA SER A 511 12.12 27.67 -1.88
C SER A 511 11.21 28.75 -1.27
N GLY A 512 11.76 29.63 -0.42
CA GLY A 512 11.02 30.71 0.24
C GLY A 512 10.21 30.21 1.43
N LEU A 513 10.55 30.66 2.64
CA LEU A 513 9.78 30.34 3.86
C LEU A 513 8.71 31.42 4.06
N PHE A 514 7.46 30.99 4.20
CA PHE A 514 6.35 31.86 4.59
C PHE A 514 5.67 31.32 5.84
N SER A 515 5.10 32.23 6.63
CA SER A 515 4.42 31.91 7.88
C SER A 515 3.01 31.38 7.62
N LEU A 516 2.59 30.40 8.41
CA LEU A 516 1.20 29.94 8.46
C LEU A 516 0.51 30.62 9.64
N SER A 517 -0.76 30.97 9.49
CA SER A 517 -1.59 31.51 10.60
C SER A 517 -2.97 30.85 10.69
N ARG A 518 -3.30 29.95 9.77
CA ARG A 518 -4.48 29.07 9.83
C ARG A 518 -4.23 27.72 9.15
N GLY A 519 -5.21 26.84 9.28
CA GLY A 519 -5.25 25.52 8.65
C GLY A 519 -4.65 24.42 9.53
N THR A 520 -5.09 23.19 9.29
CA THR A 520 -4.53 21.97 9.87
C THR A 520 -3.58 21.33 8.85
N ARG A 521 -2.38 20.95 9.29
CA ARG A 521 -1.31 20.53 8.36
C ARG A 521 -1.65 19.20 7.69
N GLN A 522 -1.79 19.18 6.36
CA GLN A 522 -2.03 17.96 5.60
C GLN A 522 -0.79 17.06 5.59
N GLY A 523 -0.87 15.88 6.21
CA GLY A 523 0.25 14.95 6.38
C GLY A 523 0.76 14.83 7.82
N CYS A 524 0.25 15.66 8.73
CA CYS A 524 0.43 15.49 10.18
C CYS A 524 -0.49 14.39 10.72
N PRO A 525 -0.01 13.50 11.62
CA PRO A 525 -0.85 12.46 12.24
C PRO A 525 -2.01 12.98 13.10
N LEU A 526 -1.87 14.16 13.71
CA LEU A 526 -2.86 14.74 14.63
C LEU A 526 -3.97 15.53 13.91
N SER A 527 -3.63 16.18 12.78
CA SER A 527 -4.53 17.07 12.05
C SER A 527 -5.91 16.48 11.72
N PRO A 528 -6.07 15.20 11.30
CA PRO A 528 -7.39 14.66 10.99
C PRO A 528 -8.34 14.65 12.19
N LEU A 529 -7.84 14.37 13.40
CA LEU A 529 -8.65 14.36 14.62
C LEU A 529 -9.03 15.79 15.05
N LEU A 530 -8.10 16.74 14.93
CA LEU A 530 -8.37 18.15 15.20
C LEU A 530 -9.39 18.74 14.22
N PHE A 531 -9.33 18.33 12.94
CA PHE A 531 -10.33 18.73 11.96
C PHE A 531 -11.73 18.21 12.30
N VAL A 532 -11.83 16.94 12.74
CA VAL A 532 -13.12 16.38 13.20
C VAL A 532 -13.67 17.17 14.39
N LEU A 533 -12.83 17.54 15.36
CA LEU A 533 -13.24 18.41 16.47
C LEU A 533 -13.70 19.78 15.99
N ALA A 534 -12.99 20.39 15.05
CA ALA A 534 -13.31 21.72 14.54
C ALA A 534 -14.66 21.76 13.79
N ILE A 535 -15.04 20.69 13.09
CA ILE A 535 -16.29 20.63 12.32
C ILE A 535 -17.49 20.16 13.16
N GLU A 536 -17.26 19.52 14.31
CA GLU A 536 -18.33 18.96 15.14
C GLU A 536 -19.35 20.01 15.65
N PRO A 537 -18.97 21.22 16.11
CA PRO A 537 -19.94 22.26 16.49
C PRO A 537 -20.90 22.64 15.36
N LEU A 538 -20.43 22.63 14.10
CA LEU A 538 -21.31 22.84 12.94
C LEU A 538 -22.34 21.71 12.81
N SER A 539 -21.92 20.47 13.04
CA SER A 539 -22.82 19.31 13.05
C SER A 539 -23.91 19.45 14.11
N ILE A 540 -23.52 19.81 15.34
CA ILE A 540 -24.46 20.02 16.46
C ILE A 540 -25.45 21.12 16.11
N MET A 541 -24.98 22.29 15.63
CA MET A 541 -25.85 23.39 15.21
C MET A 541 -26.88 22.96 14.16
N LEU A 542 -26.45 22.25 13.11
CA LEU A 542 -27.35 21.81 12.04
C LEU A 542 -28.34 20.74 12.52
N LYS A 543 -27.96 19.92 13.49
CA LYS A 543 -28.81 18.86 14.06
C LYS A 543 -29.84 19.38 15.05
N THR A 544 -29.59 20.52 15.71
CA THR A 544 -30.51 21.14 16.69
C THR A 544 -31.30 22.32 16.14
N SER A 545 -30.89 22.87 14.99
CA SER A 545 -31.56 24.01 14.35
C SER A 545 -33.05 23.74 14.11
N GLN A 546 -33.90 24.73 14.36
CA GLN A 546 -35.33 24.67 13.99
C GLN A 546 -35.58 25.25 12.58
N SER A 547 -34.53 25.73 11.90
CA SER A 547 -34.63 26.42 10.61
C SER A 547 -34.94 25.50 9.43
N PHE A 548 -34.84 24.18 9.62
CA PHE A 548 -35.21 23.19 8.62
C PHE A 548 -35.60 21.87 9.30
N LYS A 549 -36.41 21.07 8.60
CA LYS A 549 -36.79 19.72 9.04
C LYS A 549 -35.99 18.68 8.26
N GLY A 550 -35.58 17.62 8.95
CA GLY A 550 -34.97 16.45 8.34
C GLY A 550 -35.98 15.58 7.62
N ILE A 551 -35.46 14.63 6.83
CA ILE A 551 -36.27 13.63 6.16
C ILE A 551 -36.62 12.53 7.15
N CYS A 552 -37.91 12.36 7.41
CA CYS A 552 -38.39 11.29 8.28
C CYS A 552 -38.58 9.98 7.48
N ARG A 553 -38.04 8.88 7.98
CA ARG A 553 -38.30 7.52 7.47
C ARG A 553 -38.46 6.57 8.64
N LYS A 554 -39.58 5.81 8.67
CA LYS A 554 -39.84 4.77 9.69
C LYS A 554 -39.60 5.25 11.14
N GLN A 555 -40.13 6.43 11.46
CA GLN A 555 -40.03 7.11 12.78
C GLN A 555 -38.63 7.64 13.14
N LEU A 556 -37.69 7.66 12.19
CA LEU A 556 -36.37 8.25 12.37
C LEU A 556 -36.24 9.49 11.49
N GLU A 557 -35.88 10.62 12.09
CA GLU A 557 -35.55 11.85 11.35
C GLU A 557 -34.06 11.84 10.99
N HIS A 558 -33.78 11.97 9.69
CA HIS A 558 -32.43 12.11 9.17
C HIS A 558 -32.18 13.58 8.82
N ARG A 559 -31.18 14.20 9.45
CA ARG A 559 -30.85 15.62 9.24
C ARG A 559 -29.55 15.84 8.48
N LEU A 560 -28.49 15.12 8.84
CA LEU A 560 -27.18 15.24 8.19
C LEU A 560 -26.37 13.95 8.22
N SER A 561 -25.29 13.90 7.44
CA SER A 561 -24.22 12.90 7.55
C SER A 561 -22.90 13.52 7.13
N LEU A 562 -21.82 13.20 7.87
CA LEU A 562 -20.48 13.74 7.64
C LEU A 562 -19.48 12.63 7.35
N TYR A 563 -18.61 12.87 6.36
CA TYR A 563 -17.39 12.11 6.16
C TYR A 563 -16.23 13.08 6.01
N ALA A 564 -15.60 13.41 7.14
CA ALA A 564 -14.66 14.52 7.22
C ALA A 564 -15.33 15.84 6.79
N ASP A 565 -14.89 16.42 5.66
CA ASP A 565 -15.41 17.66 5.08
C ASP A 565 -16.63 17.46 4.15
N ASP A 566 -16.88 16.24 3.67
CA ASP A 566 -18.06 15.93 2.85
C ASP A 566 -19.33 15.92 3.74
N LEU A 567 -20.14 16.97 3.63
CA LEU A 567 -21.38 17.15 4.39
C LEU A 567 -22.61 16.91 3.51
N LEU A 568 -23.45 15.95 3.91
CA LEU A 568 -24.79 15.76 3.34
C LEU A 568 -25.84 16.31 4.31
N LEU A 569 -26.79 17.09 3.78
CA LEU A 569 -28.00 17.50 4.47
C LEU A 569 -29.21 16.78 3.87
N TYR A 570 -30.09 16.31 4.74
CA TYR A 570 -31.37 15.71 4.37
C TYR A 570 -32.45 16.72 4.76
N ILE A 571 -33.17 17.27 3.78
CA ILE A 571 -34.05 18.40 3.99
C ILE A 571 -35.45 18.08 3.46
N SER A 572 -36.45 18.28 4.31
CA SER A 572 -37.86 18.38 3.93
C SER A 572 -38.22 19.87 3.80
N ASP A 573 -38.96 20.21 2.74
CA ASP A 573 -39.31 21.58 2.36
C ASP A 573 -38.08 22.50 2.12
N PRO A 574 -37.29 22.22 1.07
CA PRO A 574 -36.04 22.94 0.79
C PRO A 574 -36.17 24.42 0.45
N VAL A 575 -37.27 24.84 -0.19
CA VAL A 575 -37.44 26.22 -0.70
C VAL A 575 -37.42 27.23 0.45
N SER A 576 -38.09 26.92 1.56
CA SER A 576 -38.10 27.75 2.77
C SER A 576 -36.82 27.60 3.61
N SER A 577 -36.18 26.42 3.57
CA SER A 577 -35.12 26.02 4.48
C SER A 577 -33.71 26.42 4.03
N ILE A 578 -33.41 26.36 2.72
CA ILE A 578 -32.03 26.46 2.21
C ILE A 578 -31.41 27.84 2.41
N SER A 579 -32.18 28.92 2.25
CA SER A 579 -31.69 30.28 2.51
C SER A 579 -31.20 30.45 3.96
N ASN A 580 -31.96 29.92 4.92
CA ASN A 580 -31.59 29.94 6.33
C ASN A 580 -30.33 29.12 6.59
N ILE A 581 -30.22 27.93 6.00
CA ILE A 581 -29.02 27.08 6.13
C ILE A 581 -27.78 27.78 5.57
N VAL A 582 -27.87 28.39 4.39
CA VAL A 582 -26.74 29.12 3.79
C VAL A 582 -26.34 30.31 4.66
N SER A 583 -27.30 31.04 5.23
CA SER A 583 -27.04 32.12 6.20
C SER A 583 -26.29 31.62 7.43
N LEU A 584 -26.72 30.48 8.02
CA LEU A 584 -26.05 29.85 9.16
C LEU A 584 -24.61 29.43 8.82
N LEU A 585 -24.41 28.81 7.65
CA LEU A 585 -23.09 28.40 7.18
C LEU A 585 -22.16 29.60 6.93
N ASN A 586 -22.69 30.68 6.36
CA ASN A 586 -21.94 31.92 6.15
C ASN A 586 -21.55 32.57 7.48
N ARG A 587 -22.46 32.60 8.46
CA ARG A 587 -22.15 33.10 9.81
C ARG A 587 -21.07 32.26 10.49
N PHE A 588 -21.20 30.92 10.45
CA PHE A 588 -20.18 30.01 10.97
C PHE A 588 -18.82 30.20 10.29
N GLY A 589 -18.82 30.46 8.98
CA GLY A 589 -17.62 30.69 8.19
C GLY A 589 -16.79 31.90 8.61
N LYS A 590 -17.41 32.94 9.17
CA LYS A 590 -16.72 34.18 9.59
C LYS A 590 -15.62 33.94 10.62
N PHE A 591 -15.84 33.05 11.58
CA PHE A 591 -14.90 32.78 12.67
C PHE A 591 -14.23 31.41 12.57
N SER A 592 -14.83 30.42 11.91
CA SER A 592 -14.24 29.08 11.77
C SER A 592 -13.29 28.94 10.59
N GLY A 593 -13.43 29.83 9.59
CA GLY A 593 -12.79 29.71 8.28
C GLY A 593 -13.48 28.74 7.32
N TYR A 594 -14.61 28.13 7.72
CA TYR A 594 -15.42 27.29 6.83
C TYR A 594 -15.97 28.12 5.66
N LYS A 595 -15.71 27.69 4.43
CA LYS A 595 -16.20 28.39 3.24
C LYS A 595 -16.89 27.42 2.29
N LEU A 596 -18.17 27.67 2.04
CA LEU A 596 -18.99 26.87 1.14
C LEU A 596 -18.62 27.11 -0.32
N ASN A 597 -18.48 26.04 -1.09
CA ASN A 597 -18.31 26.08 -2.54
C ASN A 597 -19.65 25.86 -3.23
N LEU A 598 -20.35 26.95 -3.55
CA LEU A 598 -21.66 26.88 -4.22
C LEU A 598 -21.60 26.18 -5.58
N SER A 599 -20.53 26.41 -6.36
CA SER A 599 -20.36 25.83 -7.71
C SER A 599 -20.18 24.30 -7.74
N LYS A 600 -19.77 23.71 -6.61
CA LYS A 600 -19.55 22.26 -6.47
C LYS A 600 -20.55 21.59 -5.53
N SER A 601 -21.33 22.37 -4.81
CA SER A 601 -22.43 21.85 -4.02
C SER A 601 -23.55 21.45 -4.97
N GLU A 602 -24.28 20.39 -4.65
CA GLU A 602 -25.31 19.83 -5.53
C GLU A 602 -26.58 19.54 -4.73
N CYS A 603 -27.74 19.90 -5.27
CA CYS A 603 -29.05 19.54 -4.74
C CYS A 603 -29.58 18.29 -5.43
N PHE A 604 -29.91 17.24 -4.70
CA PHE A 604 -30.44 16.01 -5.25
C PHE A 604 -31.92 15.81 -4.86
N PRO A 605 -32.88 15.92 -5.81
CA PRO A 605 -34.30 15.73 -5.54
C PRO A 605 -34.66 14.26 -5.36
N ILE A 606 -35.33 13.93 -4.25
CA ILE A 606 -35.62 12.54 -3.87
C ILE A 606 -37.02 12.11 -4.31
N ASN A 607 -38.03 12.95 -4.06
CA ASN A 607 -39.44 12.63 -4.33
C ASN A 607 -39.98 13.37 -5.56
N ASN A 608 -41.21 13.04 -6.00
CA ASN A 608 -41.82 13.68 -7.17
C ASN A 608 -41.99 15.20 -6.99
N SER A 609 -42.42 15.65 -5.81
CA SER A 609 -42.60 17.07 -5.50
C SER A 609 -41.30 17.86 -5.63
N ALA A 610 -40.15 17.30 -5.22
CA ALA A 610 -38.85 17.95 -5.37
C ALA A 610 -38.37 18.08 -6.82
N LEU A 611 -38.92 17.32 -7.78
CA LEU A 611 -38.57 17.48 -9.19
C LEU A 611 -39.13 18.77 -9.80
N GLN A 612 -40.19 19.32 -9.19
CA GLN A 612 -40.82 20.57 -9.61
C GLN A 612 -40.06 21.81 -9.15
N ILE A 613 -39.03 21.65 -8.30
CA ILE A 613 -38.17 22.75 -7.86
C ILE A 613 -37.42 23.32 -9.07
N THR A 614 -37.38 24.65 -9.18
CA THR A 614 -36.66 25.35 -10.23
C THR A 614 -35.26 25.73 -9.78
N GLU A 615 -34.32 25.89 -10.73
CA GLU A 615 -32.94 26.27 -10.39
C GLU A 615 -32.85 27.68 -9.80
N THR A 616 -33.81 28.57 -10.07
CA THR A 616 -33.88 29.91 -9.48
C THR A 616 -34.19 29.90 -7.99
N ASP A 617 -34.77 28.82 -7.48
CA ASP A 617 -35.13 28.68 -6.06
C ASP A 617 -33.91 28.29 -5.19
N LEU A 618 -32.79 27.92 -5.80
CA LEU A 618 -31.65 27.29 -5.14
C LEU A 618 -30.32 28.00 -5.45
N PRO A 619 -29.40 28.11 -4.48
CA PRO A 619 -28.09 28.73 -4.69
C PRO A 619 -27.06 27.78 -5.33
N PHE A 620 -27.43 26.54 -5.64
CA PHE A 620 -26.56 25.52 -6.23
C PHE A 620 -27.33 24.62 -7.22
N PRO A 621 -26.64 23.97 -8.18
CA PRO A 621 -27.28 23.22 -9.27
C PRO A 621 -28.10 22.01 -8.78
N LEU A 622 -29.18 21.72 -9.52
CA LEU A 622 -30.08 20.59 -9.26
C LEU A 622 -29.61 19.32 -10.03
N ALA A 623 -29.11 18.33 -9.31
CA ALA A 623 -28.60 17.07 -9.82
C ALA A 623 -29.72 16.05 -10.14
N ARG A 624 -30.63 16.38 -11.06
CA ARG A 624 -31.80 15.52 -11.41
C ARG A 624 -31.43 14.09 -11.83
N ALA A 625 -30.27 13.90 -12.48
CA ALA A 625 -29.81 12.60 -12.97
C ALA A 625 -29.08 11.74 -11.92
N GLY A 626 -28.82 12.30 -10.72
CA GLY A 626 -27.96 11.71 -9.70
C GLY A 626 -26.67 12.49 -9.48
N PHE A 627 -26.01 12.23 -8.36
CA PHE A 627 -24.77 12.90 -7.94
C PHE A 627 -23.75 11.90 -7.41
N LYS A 628 -22.51 12.33 -7.20
CA LYS A 628 -21.41 11.45 -6.77
C LYS A 628 -21.05 11.71 -5.32
N TYR A 629 -21.26 10.72 -4.45
CA TYR A 629 -20.89 10.78 -3.03
C TYR A 629 -19.91 9.66 -2.67
N LEU A 630 -18.78 10.03 -2.05
CA LEU A 630 -17.72 9.10 -1.64
C LEU A 630 -17.31 8.11 -2.76
N GLY A 631 -17.29 8.57 -4.01
CA GLY A 631 -16.90 7.74 -5.16
C GLY A 631 -18.00 6.85 -5.74
N ILE A 632 -19.22 6.86 -5.20
CA ILE A 632 -20.40 6.15 -5.72
C ILE A 632 -21.37 7.16 -6.35
N ASN A 633 -21.89 6.84 -7.53
CA ASN A 633 -22.97 7.59 -8.17
C ASN A 633 -24.29 7.15 -7.55
N VAL A 634 -25.00 8.08 -6.92
CA VAL A 634 -26.31 7.88 -6.29
C VAL A 634 -27.37 8.32 -7.29
N THR A 635 -28.37 7.47 -7.50
CA THR A 635 -29.45 7.66 -8.47
C THR A 635 -30.80 7.64 -7.77
N ARG A 636 -31.84 8.18 -8.40
CA ARG A 636 -33.21 8.14 -7.87
C ARG A 636 -33.82 6.74 -7.98
N SER A 637 -33.59 6.06 -9.11
CA SER A 637 -33.99 4.67 -9.28
C SER A 637 -32.95 3.72 -8.68
N PHE A 638 -33.41 2.72 -7.93
CA PHE A 638 -32.55 1.69 -7.35
C PHE A 638 -31.93 0.77 -8.42
N SER A 639 -32.61 0.56 -9.56
CA SER A 639 -32.07 -0.24 -10.67
C SER A 639 -30.80 0.38 -11.27
N ASP A 640 -30.77 1.71 -11.33
CA ASP A 640 -29.75 2.47 -12.06
C ASP A 640 -28.43 2.54 -11.30
N LEU A 641 -28.44 2.22 -9.99
CA LEU A 641 -27.23 2.11 -9.18
C LEU A 641 -26.23 1.11 -9.77
N PHE A 642 -26.73 0.03 -10.38
CA PHE A 642 -25.89 -0.94 -11.08
C PHE A 642 -25.26 -0.31 -12.34
N GLU A 643 -26.09 0.23 -13.23
CA GLU A 643 -25.70 0.75 -14.54
C GLU A 643 -24.73 1.95 -14.46
N LYS A 644 -24.92 2.84 -13.47
CA LYS A 644 -24.09 4.05 -13.33
C LYS A 644 -22.76 3.79 -12.64
N ASN A 645 -22.58 2.67 -11.92
CA ASN A 645 -21.37 2.42 -11.13
C ASN A 645 -20.52 1.25 -11.67
N LEU A 646 -21.16 0.15 -12.10
CA LEU A 646 -20.45 -1.10 -12.36
C LEU A 646 -19.89 -1.24 -13.79
N PRO A 647 -20.64 -0.92 -14.87
CA PRO A 647 -20.08 -0.89 -16.22
C PRO A 647 -18.84 0.02 -16.38
N PRO A 648 -18.81 1.25 -15.82
CA PRO A 648 -17.60 2.07 -15.84
C PRO A 648 -16.42 1.39 -15.13
N LEU A 649 -16.67 0.72 -14.00
CA LEU A 649 -15.64 -0.03 -13.27
C LEU A 649 -15.09 -1.20 -14.10
N LEU A 650 -15.94 -1.95 -14.80
CA LEU A 650 -15.55 -3.04 -15.69
C LEU A 650 -14.75 -2.55 -16.91
N ASN A 651 -15.17 -1.45 -17.53
CA ASN A 651 -14.47 -0.86 -18.68
C ASN A 651 -13.07 -0.37 -18.27
N ASN A 652 -12.97 0.25 -17.09
CA ASN A 652 -11.68 0.66 -16.54
C ASN A 652 -10.79 -0.56 -16.23
N LEU A 653 -11.36 -1.63 -15.64
CA LEU A 653 -10.64 -2.88 -15.42
C LEU A 653 -10.10 -3.44 -16.74
N LYS A 654 -10.92 -3.51 -17.79
CA LYS A 654 -10.50 -4.03 -19.10
C LYS A 654 -9.31 -3.26 -19.66
N ARG A 655 -9.35 -1.91 -19.63
CA ARG A 655 -8.24 -1.05 -20.08
C ARG A 655 -6.98 -1.25 -19.25
N ASP A 656 -7.11 -1.35 -17.93
CA ASP A 656 -6.00 -1.58 -17.02
C ASP A 656 -5.34 -2.96 -17.27
N LEU A 657 -6.14 -4.03 -17.41
CA LEU A 657 -5.64 -5.38 -17.70
C LEU A 657 -4.91 -5.44 -19.06
N GLN A 658 -5.43 -4.75 -20.08
CA GLN A 658 -4.78 -4.64 -21.40
C GLN A 658 -3.44 -3.92 -21.28
N LYS A 659 -3.40 -2.79 -20.57
CA LYS A 659 -2.16 -2.04 -20.32
C LYS A 659 -1.13 -2.88 -19.56
N TRP A 660 -1.56 -3.58 -18.51
CA TRP A 660 -0.67 -4.41 -17.72
C TRP A 660 -0.24 -5.70 -18.43
N SER A 661 -0.92 -6.11 -19.49
CA SER A 661 -0.55 -7.31 -20.24
C SER A 661 0.78 -7.17 -20.99
N VAL A 662 1.21 -5.93 -21.28
CA VAL A 662 2.51 -5.59 -21.88
C VAL A 662 3.66 -5.81 -20.88
N LEU A 663 3.38 -5.79 -19.58
CA LEU A 663 4.41 -6.01 -18.56
C LEU A 663 4.79 -7.50 -18.49
N ASN A 664 6.10 -7.79 -18.46
CA ASN A 664 6.62 -9.15 -18.35
C ASN A 664 6.53 -9.69 -16.89
N LEU A 665 5.29 -9.93 -16.44
CA LEU A 665 4.97 -10.40 -15.09
C LEU A 665 4.79 -11.92 -15.06
N SER A 666 5.39 -12.59 -14.06
CA SER A 666 5.08 -14.00 -13.78
C SER A 666 3.63 -14.20 -13.33
N LEU A 667 3.16 -15.45 -13.28
CA LEU A 667 1.83 -15.77 -12.75
C LEU A 667 1.64 -15.23 -11.32
N ALA A 668 2.66 -15.33 -10.46
CA ALA A 668 2.62 -14.78 -9.11
C ALA A 668 2.53 -13.24 -9.12
N GLY A 669 3.26 -12.58 -10.03
CA GLY A 669 3.17 -11.13 -10.24
C GLY A 669 1.80 -10.67 -10.74
N LYS A 670 1.18 -11.42 -11.66
CA LYS A 670 -0.19 -11.15 -12.14
C LYS A 670 -1.24 -11.33 -11.03
N VAL A 671 -1.12 -12.38 -10.22
CA VAL A 671 -1.98 -12.56 -9.03
C VAL A 671 -1.79 -11.40 -8.04
N ALA A 672 -0.55 -10.94 -7.82
CA ALA A 672 -0.27 -9.79 -6.98
C ALA A 672 -0.88 -8.49 -7.54
N CYS A 673 -0.87 -8.28 -8.86
CA CYS A 673 -1.54 -7.15 -9.51
C CYS A 673 -3.05 -7.15 -9.25
N ILE A 674 -3.70 -8.31 -9.40
CA ILE A 674 -5.13 -8.49 -9.13
C ILE A 674 -5.43 -8.16 -7.65
N LYS A 675 -4.65 -8.70 -6.73
CA LYS A 675 -4.80 -8.43 -5.29
C LYS A 675 -4.63 -6.96 -4.93
N MET A 676 -3.67 -6.29 -5.56
CA MET A 676 -3.28 -4.93 -5.19
C MET A 676 -4.17 -3.86 -5.83
N ASN A 677 -4.66 -4.07 -7.06
CA ASN A 677 -5.40 -3.03 -7.79
C ASN A 677 -6.84 -3.41 -8.11
N VAL A 678 -7.14 -4.70 -8.39
CA VAL A 678 -8.48 -5.12 -8.78
C VAL A 678 -9.35 -5.34 -7.55
N LEU A 679 -8.91 -6.21 -6.63
CA LEU A 679 -9.67 -6.56 -5.44
C LEU A 679 -10.14 -5.33 -4.65
N PRO A 680 -9.28 -4.33 -4.28
CA PRO A 680 -9.73 -3.20 -3.47
C PRO A 680 -10.82 -2.36 -4.13
N ARG A 681 -10.83 -2.22 -5.46
CA ARG A 681 -11.84 -1.44 -6.20
C ARG A 681 -13.21 -2.11 -6.16
N PHE A 682 -13.25 -3.42 -6.41
CA PHE A 682 -14.50 -4.20 -6.29
C PHE A 682 -14.94 -4.33 -4.84
N MET A 683 -14.00 -4.50 -3.92
CA MET A 683 -14.27 -4.60 -2.49
C MET A 683 -14.90 -3.31 -1.94
N TYR A 684 -14.49 -2.14 -2.43
CA TYR A 684 -15.15 -0.88 -2.10
C TYR A 684 -16.61 -0.87 -2.59
N PHE A 685 -16.84 -1.23 -3.85
CA PHE A 685 -18.19 -1.31 -4.42
C PHE A 685 -19.08 -2.31 -3.66
N PHE A 686 -18.58 -3.52 -3.38
CA PHE A 686 -19.32 -4.57 -2.66
C PHE A 686 -19.72 -4.17 -1.23
N GLN A 687 -18.96 -3.29 -0.58
CA GLN A 687 -19.29 -2.79 0.75
C GLN A 687 -20.30 -1.65 0.70
N SER A 688 -20.20 -0.78 -0.31
CA SER A 688 -20.93 0.49 -0.38
C SER A 688 -22.28 0.38 -1.09
N VAL A 689 -22.41 -0.48 -2.10
CA VAL A 689 -23.60 -0.55 -2.95
C VAL A 689 -24.38 -1.84 -2.69
N PRO A 690 -25.57 -1.78 -2.06
CA PRO A 690 -26.35 -2.96 -1.68
C PRO A 690 -27.18 -3.49 -2.85
N VAL A 691 -26.53 -3.90 -3.93
CA VAL A 691 -27.18 -4.45 -5.14
C VAL A 691 -26.94 -5.95 -5.25
N PHE A 692 -27.97 -6.67 -5.68
CA PHE A 692 -27.90 -8.11 -5.90
C PHE A 692 -27.18 -8.41 -7.21
N LEU A 693 -26.12 -9.20 -7.14
CA LEU A 693 -25.32 -9.59 -8.30
C LEU A 693 -25.50 -11.08 -8.60
N PRO A 694 -25.92 -11.45 -9.82
CA PRO A 694 -26.05 -12.86 -10.20
C PRO A 694 -24.68 -13.51 -10.36
N LYS A 695 -24.60 -14.84 -10.18
CA LYS A 695 -23.34 -15.61 -10.37
C LYS A 695 -22.75 -15.43 -11.77
N SER A 696 -23.56 -15.16 -12.80
CA SER A 696 -23.10 -14.88 -14.17
C SER A 696 -22.20 -13.64 -14.26
N PHE A 697 -22.46 -12.61 -13.45
CA PHE A 697 -21.63 -11.41 -13.38
C PHE A 697 -20.18 -11.76 -12.96
N PHE A 698 -20.02 -12.58 -11.94
CA PHE A 698 -18.69 -13.00 -11.48
C PHE A 698 -17.98 -13.89 -12.49
N ARG A 699 -18.73 -14.71 -13.25
CA ARG A 699 -18.15 -15.49 -14.37
C ARG A 699 -17.56 -14.59 -15.46
N LEU A 700 -18.19 -13.44 -15.74
CA LEU A 700 -17.69 -12.46 -16.70
C LEU A 700 -16.35 -11.88 -16.25
N ILE A 701 -16.24 -11.47 -14.98
CA ILE A 701 -14.98 -10.95 -14.43
C ILE A 701 -13.91 -12.05 -14.42
N ASP A 702 -14.27 -13.25 -13.96
CA ASP A 702 -13.35 -14.38 -13.94
C ASP A 702 -12.78 -14.70 -15.34
N LYS A 703 -13.58 -14.55 -16.41
CA LYS A 703 -13.12 -14.70 -17.79
C LYS A 703 -12.06 -13.66 -18.15
N GLN A 704 -12.28 -12.38 -17.81
CA GLN A 704 -11.31 -11.30 -18.04
C GLN A 704 -10.01 -11.51 -17.26
N LEU A 705 -10.11 -11.88 -15.97
CA LEU A 705 -8.95 -12.17 -15.13
C LEU A 705 -8.17 -13.39 -15.64
N SER A 706 -8.87 -14.42 -16.10
CA SER A 706 -8.25 -15.61 -16.68
C SER A 706 -7.48 -15.27 -17.97
N SER A 707 -8.08 -14.48 -18.87
CA SER A 707 -7.43 -14.00 -20.10
C SER A 707 -6.13 -13.24 -19.77
N PHE A 708 -6.16 -12.34 -18.79
CA PHE A 708 -4.96 -11.62 -18.33
C PHE A 708 -3.89 -12.54 -17.73
N MET A 709 -4.28 -13.45 -16.83
CA MET A 709 -3.36 -14.37 -16.16
C MET A 709 -2.60 -15.25 -17.17
N TRP A 710 -3.33 -15.81 -18.14
CA TRP A 710 -2.80 -16.79 -19.09
C TRP A 710 -2.36 -16.19 -20.43
N GLY A 711 -2.51 -14.88 -20.63
CA GLY A 711 -2.16 -14.21 -21.90
C GLY A 711 -2.97 -14.77 -23.06
N ASN A 712 -4.29 -14.89 -22.88
CA ASN A 712 -5.24 -15.51 -23.82
C ASN A 712 -5.01 -16.99 -24.13
N LYS A 713 -4.10 -17.68 -23.42
CA LYS A 713 -3.91 -19.14 -23.54
C LYS A 713 -4.87 -19.90 -22.61
N HIS A 714 -5.08 -21.19 -22.88
CA HIS A 714 -5.86 -22.05 -22.01
C HIS A 714 -5.26 -22.14 -20.59
N PRO A 715 -6.09 -22.04 -19.52
CA PRO A 715 -5.63 -22.21 -18.15
C PRO A 715 -4.99 -23.58 -17.93
N ARG A 716 -3.75 -23.61 -17.43
CA ARG A 716 -3.07 -24.87 -17.08
C ARG A 716 -3.43 -25.38 -15.69
N ILE A 717 -4.07 -24.54 -14.88
CA ILE A 717 -4.41 -24.80 -13.48
C ILE A 717 -5.85 -24.38 -13.28
N SER A 718 -6.61 -25.17 -12.53
CA SER A 718 -7.97 -24.80 -12.15
C SER A 718 -7.95 -23.51 -11.31
N ARG A 719 -8.92 -22.63 -11.56
CA ARG A 719 -9.05 -21.37 -10.83
C ARG A 719 -9.25 -21.60 -9.32
N ARG A 720 -10.06 -22.61 -8.96
CA ARG A 720 -10.33 -22.99 -7.56
C ARG A 720 -9.05 -23.20 -6.78
N PHE A 721 -8.05 -23.81 -7.42
CA PHE A 721 -6.78 -24.08 -6.81
C PHE A 721 -5.90 -22.84 -6.60
N LEU A 722 -5.88 -21.94 -7.59
CA LEU A 722 -5.20 -20.65 -7.44
C LEU A 722 -5.82 -19.82 -6.31
N GLN A 723 -7.13 -19.97 -6.05
CA GLN A 723 -7.88 -19.22 -5.04
C GLN A 723 -7.64 -19.70 -3.60
N ARG A 724 -7.07 -20.89 -3.39
CA ARG A 724 -6.80 -21.45 -2.07
C ARG A 724 -5.85 -20.60 -1.23
N HIS A 725 -5.95 -20.74 0.09
CA HIS A 725 -5.06 -20.04 1.02
C HIS A 725 -3.59 -20.43 0.78
N LYS A 726 -2.66 -19.52 1.12
CA LYS A 726 -1.22 -19.75 0.94
C LYS A 726 -0.70 -20.92 1.77
N ASP A 727 -1.28 -21.14 2.94
CA ASP A 727 -0.91 -22.23 3.85
C ASP A 727 -1.38 -23.60 3.34
N GLU A 728 -2.39 -23.62 2.47
CA GLU A 728 -2.89 -24.80 1.77
C GLU A 728 -2.23 -24.99 0.40
N GLY A 729 -1.05 -24.38 0.18
CA GLY A 729 -0.30 -24.48 -1.08
C GLY A 729 -0.90 -23.70 -2.26
N GLY A 730 -1.92 -22.87 -2.03
CA GLY A 730 -2.53 -21.99 -3.03
C GLY A 730 -1.75 -20.69 -3.26
N MET A 731 -2.23 -19.89 -4.23
CA MET A 731 -1.73 -18.53 -4.48
C MET A 731 -2.58 -17.45 -3.82
N ALA A 732 -3.67 -17.83 -3.16
CA ALA A 732 -4.70 -16.95 -2.61
C ALA A 732 -5.25 -15.95 -3.64
N LEU A 733 -5.38 -16.35 -4.92
CA LEU A 733 -6.05 -15.55 -5.95
C LEU A 733 -7.43 -15.12 -5.41
N PRO A 734 -7.82 -13.84 -5.47
CA PRO A 734 -9.10 -13.41 -4.92
C PRO A 734 -10.29 -14.11 -5.59
N ASN A 735 -11.20 -14.67 -4.80
CA ASN A 735 -12.52 -15.07 -5.26
C ASN A 735 -13.51 -13.92 -5.04
N LEU A 736 -13.77 -13.13 -6.09
CA LEU A 736 -14.61 -11.93 -5.99
C LEU A 736 -16.05 -12.24 -5.58
N LEU A 737 -16.60 -13.41 -5.91
CA LEU A 737 -17.93 -13.83 -5.45
C LEU A 737 -17.95 -14.03 -3.93
N TYR A 738 -16.91 -14.66 -3.38
CA TYR A 738 -16.82 -14.90 -1.93
C TYR A 738 -16.52 -13.61 -1.17
N TYR A 739 -15.72 -12.69 -1.73
CA TYR A 739 -15.54 -11.35 -1.17
C TYR A 739 -16.83 -10.53 -1.21
N TYR A 740 -17.61 -10.64 -2.29
CA TYR A 740 -18.92 -10.02 -2.39
C TYR A 740 -19.88 -10.53 -1.32
N TRP A 741 -19.97 -11.86 -1.14
CA TRP A 741 -20.74 -12.42 -0.05
C TRP A 741 -20.21 -11.95 1.31
N ALA A 742 -18.92 -12.11 1.59
CA ALA A 742 -18.34 -11.68 2.87
C ALA A 742 -18.61 -10.20 3.20
N ALA A 743 -18.53 -9.30 2.21
CA ALA A 743 -18.86 -7.88 2.37
C ALA A 743 -20.31 -7.65 2.79
N ASN A 744 -21.25 -8.41 2.21
CA ASN A 744 -22.68 -8.29 2.48
C ASN A 744 -23.09 -9.03 3.77
N LEU A 745 -22.50 -10.19 4.05
CA LEU A 745 -22.70 -10.93 5.31
C LEU A 745 -22.22 -10.11 6.50
N GLN A 746 -21.15 -9.34 6.35
CA GLN A 746 -20.74 -8.37 7.37
C GLN A 746 -21.89 -7.43 7.76
N LYS A 747 -22.71 -7.00 6.79
CA LYS A 747 -23.84 -6.08 7.07
C LYS A 747 -24.97 -6.79 7.80
N ILE A 748 -25.22 -8.05 7.48
CA ILE A 748 -26.14 -8.90 8.24
C ILE A 748 -25.66 -9.03 9.69
N VAL A 749 -24.36 -9.28 9.91
CA VAL A 749 -23.78 -9.36 11.25
C VAL A 749 -23.90 -8.02 12.00
N CYS A 750 -23.72 -6.88 11.33
CA CYS A 750 -23.98 -5.55 11.90
C CYS A 750 -25.44 -5.36 12.28
N LEU A 751 -26.40 -5.75 11.41
CA LEU A 751 -27.84 -5.66 11.70
C LEU A 751 -28.25 -6.49 12.92
N LEU A 752 -27.55 -7.59 13.20
CA LEU A 752 -27.83 -8.47 14.33
C LEU A 752 -27.20 -7.99 15.66
N HIS A 753 -26.00 -7.40 15.63
CA HIS A 753 -25.24 -7.08 16.85
C HIS A 753 -25.06 -5.59 17.11
N GLN A 754 -25.38 -4.72 16.16
CA GLN A 754 -25.29 -3.26 16.28
C GLN A 754 -26.60 -2.62 15.81
N PRO A 755 -27.74 -2.94 16.46
CA PRO A 755 -29.05 -2.44 16.04
C PRO A 755 -29.18 -0.92 16.18
N ASP A 756 -28.39 -0.29 17.06
CA ASP A 756 -28.50 1.14 17.40
C ASP A 756 -27.92 2.09 16.35
N VAL A 757 -27.23 1.58 15.33
CA VAL A 757 -26.70 2.40 14.24
C VAL A 757 -27.84 2.82 13.30
N ASP A 758 -27.91 4.10 12.93
CA ASP A 758 -29.01 4.69 12.13
C ASP A 758 -29.45 3.85 10.90
N TRP A 759 -28.49 3.41 10.08
CA TRP A 759 -28.82 2.62 8.88
C TRP A 759 -29.33 1.22 9.24
N CYS A 760 -28.88 0.65 10.37
CA CYS A 760 -29.39 -0.62 10.88
C CYS A 760 -30.84 -0.46 11.31
N GLN A 761 -31.15 0.56 12.12
CA GLN A 761 -32.51 0.82 12.58
C GLN A 761 -33.49 0.99 11.42
N LEU A 762 -33.10 1.76 10.39
CA LEU A 762 -33.91 1.98 9.19
C LEU A 762 -34.25 0.67 8.46
N GLU A 763 -33.27 -0.22 8.30
CA GLU A 763 -33.46 -1.51 7.63
C GLU A 763 -34.21 -2.54 8.50
N LEU A 764 -33.93 -2.57 9.80
CA LEU A 764 -34.65 -3.41 10.77
C LEU A 764 -36.13 -3.03 10.82
N ASN A 765 -36.45 -1.74 10.89
CA ASN A 765 -37.83 -1.22 10.92
C ASN A 765 -38.56 -1.39 9.57
N ALA A 766 -37.83 -1.66 8.49
CA ALA A 766 -38.39 -1.96 7.19
C ALA A 766 -38.82 -3.43 7.02
N CYS A 767 -38.53 -4.30 7.99
CA CYS A 767 -38.92 -5.71 7.99
C CYS A 767 -40.28 -5.89 8.69
N LYS A 768 -41.34 -6.19 7.94
CA LYS A 768 -42.69 -6.49 8.47
C LYS A 768 -43.38 -7.58 7.65
N PRO A 769 -44.15 -8.50 8.25
CA PRO A 769 -44.47 -8.58 9.69
C PRO A 769 -43.39 -9.25 10.55
N SER A 770 -42.40 -9.92 9.94
CA SER A 770 -41.36 -10.65 10.69
C SER A 770 -40.12 -9.79 10.94
N SER A 771 -39.45 -10.04 12.07
CA SER A 771 -38.16 -9.45 12.40
C SER A 771 -37.05 -9.90 11.46
N PHE A 772 -36.08 -9.02 11.20
CA PHE A 772 -34.91 -9.34 10.37
C PHE A 772 -34.13 -10.59 10.84
N PRO A 773 -33.88 -10.81 12.15
CA PRO A 773 -33.22 -12.03 12.62
C PRO A 773 -34.01 -13.31 12.30
N ALA A 774 -35.34 -13.27 12.27
CA ALA A 774 -36.18 -14.39 11.83
C ALA A 774 -36.04 -14.64 10.31
N LEU A 775 -35.96 -13.59 9.49
CA LEU A 775 -35.80 -13.71 8.04
C LEU A 775 -34.47 -14.35 7.64
N VAL A 776 -33.38 -14.06 8.36
CA VAL A 776 -32.06 -14.63 8.03
C VAL A 776 -31.90 -16.07 8.52
N THR A 777 -32.66 -16.50 9.53
CA THR A 777 -32.63 -17.86 10.08
C THR A 777 -33.75 -18.78 9.55
N SER A 778 -34.63 -18.26 8.68
CA SER A 778 -35.76 -18.99 8.12
C SER A 778 -35.34 -20.17 7.23
N LYS A 779 -36.26 -21.08 6.94
CA LYS A 779 -36.09 -22.07 5.86
C LYS A 779 -36.10 -21.36 4.49
N LEU A 780 -35.40 -21.94 3.50
CA LEU A 780 -35.44 -21.48 2.10
C LEU A 780 -36.34 -22.37 1.23
N PRO A 781 -36.98 -21.82 0.17
CA PRO A 781 -36.89 -20.44 -0.31
C PRO A 781 -37.69 -19.44 0.53
N LEU A 782 -37.16 -18.24 0.70
CA LEU A 782 -37.84 -17.09 1.31
C LEU A 782 -38.19 -16.10 0.19
N SER A 783 -39.38 -15.50 0.24
CA SER A 783 -39.83 -14.46 -0.70
C SER A 783 -39.60 -13.06 -0.09
N PRO A 784 -38.49 -12.35 -0.38
CA PRO A 784 -38.15 -11.14 0.36
C PRO A 784 -39.15 -9.99 0.20
N ARG A 785 -39.85 -9.94 -0.96
CA ARG A 785 -40.87 -8.92 -1.25
C ARG A 785 -42.11 -9.03 -0.36
N GLN A 786 -42.37 -10.20 0.24
CA GLN A 786 -43.48 -10.39 1.18
C GLN A 786 -43.16 -9.81 2.58
N HIS A 787 -41.88 -9.51 2.86
CA HIS A 787 -41.42 -9.13 4.21
C HIS A 787 -40.78 -7.75 4.29
N SER A 788 -40.53 -7.08 3.17
CA SER A 788 -40.05 -5.70 3.14
C SER A 788 -40.34 -5.05 1.79
N SER A 789 -40.69 -3.77 1.82
CA SER A 789 -40.75 -2.90 0.62
C SER A 789 -39.43 -2.19 0.34
N CYS A 790 -38.45 -2.24 1.26
CA CYS A 790 -37.17 -1.58 1.09
C CYS A 790 -36.27 -2.35 0.09
N PRO A 791 -35.87 -1.74 -1.04
CA PRO A 791 -35.04 -2.41 -2.05
C PRO A 791 -33.69 -2.91 -1.50
N VAL A 792 -33.11 -2.18 -0.53
CA VAL A 792 -31.85 -2.53 0.14
C VAL A 792 -31.98 -3.82 0.96
N VAL A 793 -33.05 -3.95 1.75
CA VAL A 793 -33.34 -5.16 2.54
C VAL A 793 -33.63 -6.33 1.61
N ILE A 794 -34.46 -6.12 0.58
CA ILE A 794 -34.77 -7.14 -0.44
C ILE A 794 -33.47 -7.65 -1.09
N SER A 795 -32.58 -6.74 -1.48
CA SER A 795 -31.29 -7.11 -2.07
C SER A 795 -30.45 -7.92 -1.09
N THR A 796 -30.33 -7.46 0.15
CA THR A 796 -29.56 -8.14 1.22
C THR A 796 -30.06 -9.58 1.44
N LEU A 797 -31.37 -9.78 1.52
CA LEU A 797 -31.99 -11.11 1.66
C LEU A 797 -31.80 -12.01 0.42
N LYS A 798 -31.82 -11.44 -0.79
CA LYS A 798 -31.50 -12.17 -2.03
C LYS A 798 -30.05 -12.64 -2.06
N ILE A 799 -29.12 -11.79 -1.64
CA ILE A 799 -27.69 -12.13 -1.53
C ILE A 799 -27.49 -13.26 -0.52
N TRP A 800 -28.14 -13.15 0.64
CA TRP A 800 -28.12 -14.18 1.67
C TRP A 800 -28.65 -15.52 1.16
N SER A 801 -29.80 -15.50 0.47
CA SER A 801 -30.40 -16.69 -0.12
C SER A 801 -29.50 -17.33 -1.18
N GLN A 802 -28.87 -16.53 -2.05
CA GLN A 802 -27.92 -17.03 -3.06
C GLN A 802 -26.70 -17.70 -2.43
N PHE A 803 -26.16 -17.13 -1.34
CA PHE A 803 -25.06 -17.71 -0.57
C PHE A 803 -25.46 -19.05 0.05
N ARG A 804 -26.58 -19.08 0.79
CA ARG A 804 -27.10 -20.29 1.44
C ARG A 804 -27.36 -21.43 0.46
N GLN A 805 -28.02 -21.12 -0.67
CA GLN A 805 -28.28 -22.08 -1.74
C GLN A 805 -26.98 -22.63 -2.35
N HIS A 806 -25.91 -21.83 -2.41
CA HIS A 806 -24.63 -22.30 -2.95
C HIS A 806 -23.99 -23.38 -2.07
N PHE A 807 -24.17 -23.31 -0.75
CA PHE A 807 -23.61 -24.25 0.22
C PHE A 807 -24.65 -25.22 0.81
N ASN A 808 -25.83 -25.34 0.19
CA ASN A 808 -26.93 -26.20 0.65
C ASN A 808 -27.40 -25.93 2.10
N MET A 809 -27.32 -24.69 2.57
CA MET A 809 -27.73 -24.26 3.92
C MET A 809 -29.21 -23.84 3.94
N ILE A 810 -30.12 -24.77 3.61
CA ILE A 810 -31.54 -24.47 3.36
C ILE A 810 -32.47 -24.61 4.58
N ASN A 811 -32.01 -25.27 5.65
CA ASN A 811 -32.82 -25.58 6.83
C ASN A 811 -33.01 -24.36 7.76
N PHE A 812 -34.02 -24.46 8.63
CA PHE A 812 -34.28 -23.49 9.71
C PHE A 812 -33.20 -23.57 10.79
N SER A 813 -32.81 -22.43 11.36
CA SER A 813 -31.87 -22.36 12.48
C SER A 813 -32.60 -22.15 13.81
N ILE A 814 -32.30 -22.98 14.80
CA ILE A 814 -32.81 -22.85 16.19
C ILE A 814 -32.35 -21.57 16.90
N TYR A 815 -31.37 -20.85 16.36
CA TYR A 815 -30.95 -19.54 16.87
C TYR A 815 -31.85 -18.39 16.38
N SER A 816 -32.93 -18.73 15.66
CA SER A 816 -34.00 -17.81 15.28
C SER A 816 -34.70 -17.23 16.52
N PRO A 817 -35.14 -15.95 16.50
CA PRO A 817 -35.90 -15.37 17.60
C PRO A 817 -37.29 -16.00 17.73
N ILE A 818 -37.84 -16.07 18.94
CA ILE A 818 -39.22 -16.57 19.16
C ILE A 818 -40.25 -15.51 18.80
N CYS A 819 -40.02 -14.26 19.20
CA CYS A 819 -40.91 -13.13 18.95
C CYS A 819 -40.78 -12.61 17.50
N ASP A 820 -41.87 -12.09 16.92
CA ASP A 820 -41.92 -11.50 15.57
C ASP A 820 -41.41 -12.46 14.48
N ASN A 821 -41.78 -13.73 14.55
CA ASN A 821 -41.26 -14.78 13.67
C ASN A 821 -42.34 -15.38 12.75
N HIS A 822 -42.21 -15.20 11.44
CA HIS A 822 -43.13 -15.77 10.44
C HIS A 822 -43.14 -17.30 10.40
N VAL A 823 -42.07 -17.97 10.82
CA VAL A 823 -42.03 -19.44 10.94
C VAL A 823 -42.88 -19.92 12.12
N PHE A 824 -43.13 -19.06 13.10
CA PHE A 824 -43.98 -19.33 14.25
C PHE A 824 -45.13 -18.29 14.31
N PRO A 825 -46.19 -18.46 13.49
CA PRO A 825 -47.28 -17.50 13.36
C PRO A 825 -47.93 -17.02 14.68
N PRO A 826 -48.06 -17.84 15.74
CA PRO A 826 -48.57 -17.36 17.03
C PRO A 826 -47.77 -16.18 17.60
N SER A 827 -46.46 -16.08 17.32
CA SER A 827 -45.63 -14.93 17.75
C SER A 827 -45.96 -13.60 17.09
N LEU A 828 -46.66 -13.62 15.95
CA LEU A 828 -47.09 -12.42 15.25
C LEU A 828 -48.43 -11.88 15.77
N LEU A 829 -49.20 -12.72 16.47
CA LEU A 829 -50.57 -12.42 16.90
C LEU A 829 -50.65 -12.21 18.41
N ASP A 830 -49.91 -12.99 19.20
CA ASP A 830 -49.99 -12.95 20.66
C ASP A 830 -48.87 -12.06 21.26
N PRO A 831 -49.23 -10.92 21.91
CA PRO A 831 -48.25 -10.01 22.51
C PRO A 831 -47.48 -10.61 23.69
N VAL A 832 -47.92 -11.75 24.24
CA VAL A 832 -47.22 -12.44 25.35
C VAL A 832 -45.81 -12.87 24.95
N PHE A 833 -45.56 -13.19 23.68
CA PHE A 833 -44.20 -13.53 23.22
C PHE A 833 -43.24 -12.34 23.27
N ALA A 834 -43.74 -11.11 23.17
CA ALA A 834 -42.92 -9.92 23.42
C ALA A 834 -42.57 -9.76 24.91
N HIS A 835 -43.45 -10.19 25.82
CA HIS A 835 -43.15 -10.25 27.25
C HIS A 835 -42.10 -11.33 27.56
N TRP A 836 -42.18 -12.50 26.94
CA TRP A 836 -41.16 -13.56 27.08
C TRP A 836 -39.77 -13.09 26.65
N ARG A 837 -39.70 -12.31 25.56
CA ARG A 837 -38.46 -11.68 25.11
C ARG A 837 -37.87 -10.76 26.20
N ARG A 838 -38.70 -9.94 26.87
CA ARG A 838 -38.26 -9.06 27.98
C ARG A 838 -37.82 -9.85 29.20
N ALA A 839 -38.43 -11.02 29.45
CA ALA A 839 -38.02 -11.95 30.52
C ALA A 839 -36.73 -12.72 30.21
N GLY A 840 -36.12 -12.51 29.03
CA GLY A 840 -34.84 -13.10 28.63
C GLY A 840 -34.96 -14.33 27.71
N LEU A 841 -36.17 -14.80 27.41
CA LEU A 841 -36.42 -15.91 26.48
C LEU A 841 -36.49 -15.37 25.05
N ASN A 842 -35.34 -15.33 24.36
CA ASN A 842 -35.18 -14.61 23.11
C ASN A 842 -35.23 -15.52 21.87
N LYS A 843 -34.59 -16.70 21.94
CA LYS A 843 -34.36 -17.62 20.81
C LYS A 843 -34.90 -19.01 21.11
N PHE A 844 -35.18 -19.80 20.08
CA PHE A 844 -35.58 -21.21 20.28
C PHE A 844 -34.49 -22.04 20.97
N SER A 845 -33.20 -21.68 20.80
CA SER A 845 -32.08 -22.29 21.52
C SER A 845 -32.17 -22.15 23.04
N ASP A 846 -32.84 -21.12 23.54
CA ASP A 846 -32.95 -20.83 24.98
C ASP A 846 -33.88 -21.81 25.70
N LEU A 847 -34.66 -22.60 24.93
CA LEU A 847 -35.56 -23.66 25.40
C LEU A 847 -34.83 -24.97 25.74
N TYR A 848 -33.51 -25.03 25.52
CA TYR A 848 -32.68 -26.19 25.81
C TYR A 848 -31.89 -25.95 27.09
N ILE A 849 -31.87 -26.94 27.99
CA ILE A 849 -31.03 -26.98 29.19
C ILE A 849 -30.16 -28.22 29.08
N ASP A 850 -28.84 -28.05 29.26
CA ASP A 850 -27.84 -29.11 29.09
C ASP A 850 -27.93 -29.86 27.73
N GLY A 851 -28.33 -29.14 26.68
CA GLY A 851 -28.44 -29.68 25.32
C GLY A 851 -29.73 -30.45 25.03
N ILE A 852 -30.65 -30.55 25.99
CA ILE A 852 -31.93 -31.25 25.86
C ILE A 852 -33.09 -30.24 25.97
N PHE A 853 -34.14 -30.43 25.17
CA PHE A 853 -35.33 -29.58 25.22
C PHE A 853 -36.00 -29.65 26.60
N ALA A 854 -36.03 -28.51 27.31
CA ALA A 854 -36.44 -28.44 28.70
C ALA A 854 -37.96 -28.51 28.87
N THR A 855 -38.41 -29.03 30.02
CA THR A 855 -39.83 -29.08 30.41
C THR A 855 -40.39 -27.68 30.72
N PHE A 856 -41.71 -27.54 30.73
CA PHE A 856 -42.35 -26.26 31.07
C PHE A 856 -41.96 -25.77 32.46
N ASP A 857 -41.89 -26.64 33.48
CA ASP A 857 -41.53 -26.25 34.85
C ASP A 857 -40.10 -25.71 34.94
N ALA A 858 -39.15 -26.32 34.20
CA ALA A 858 -37.77 -25.86 34.15
C ALA A 858 -37.63 -24.50 33.46
N ILE A 859 -38.35 -24.28 32.34
CA ILE A 859 -38.36 -23.00 31.62
C ILE A 859 -39.10 -21.91 32.41
N SER A 860 -40.24 -22.26 33.03
CA SER A 860 -41.01 -21.36 33.90
C SER A 860 -40.18 -20.91 35.10
N SER A 861 -39.42 -21.81 35.72
CA SER A 861 -38.50 -21.47 36.81
C SER A 861 -37.35 -20.58 36.36
N LYS A 862 -36.74 -20.87 35.19
CA LYS A 862 -35.58 -20.12 34.67
C LYS A 862 -35.93 -18.70 34.21
N PHE A 863 -37.08 -18.52 33.57
CA PHE A 863 -37.50 -17.24 32.97
C PHE A 863 -38.71 -16.59 33.66
N SER A 864 -39.12 -17.10 34.83
CA SER A 864 -40.26 -16.61 35.61
C SER A 864 -41.59 -16.51 34.82
N LEU A 865 -41.90 -17.55 34.02
CA LEU A 865 -43.12 -17.55 33.20
C LEU A 865 -44.36 -17.99 34.00
N GLN A 866 -45.51 -17.33 33.78
CA GLN A 866 -46.78 -17.68 34.43
C GLN A 866 -47.30 -19.05 34.00
N ARG A 867 -47.99 -19.79 34.88
CA ARG A 867 -48.61 -21.10 34.56
C ARG A 867 -49.61 -21.06 33.39
N SER A 868 -50.27 -19.92 33.17
CA SER A 868 -51.14 -19.66 32.01
C SER A 868 -50.41 -19.73 30.65
N SER A 869 -49.08 -19.78 30.65
CA SER A 869 -48.23 -19.90 29.47
C SER A 869 -48.04 -21.34 28.96
N LEU A 870 -48.56 -22.35 29.67
CA LEU A 870 -48.37 -23.76 29.29
C LEU A 870 -48.80 -24.06 27.85
N PHE A 871 -49.97 -23.57 27.43
CA PHE A 871 -50.46 -23.75 26.06
C PHE A 871 -49.51 -23.15 25.02
N ARG A 872 -48.98 -21.95 25.28
CA ARG A 872 -48.01 -21.26 24.40
C ARG A 872 -46.69 -22.02 24.32
N TYR A 873 -46.25 -22.61 25.42
CA TYR A 873 -45.07 -23.48 25.45
C TYR A 873 -45.30 -24.74 24.58
N LEU A 874 -46.49 -25.35 24.64
CA LEU A 874 -46.83 -26.49 23.79
C LEU A 874 -46.82 -26.14 22.30
N GLN A 875 -47.32 -24.95 21.92
CA GLN A 875 -47.26 -24.45 20.54
C GLN A 875 -45.81 -24.30 20.04
N ILE A 876 -44.91 -23.76 20.87
CA ILE A 876 -43.50 -23.62 20.52
C ILE A 876 -42.81 -24.98 20.43
N ARG A 877 -43.11 -25.89 21.37
CA ARG A 877 -42.56 -27.26 21.36
C ARG A 877 -42.93 -27.98 20.07
N ASP A 878 -44.17 -27.87 19.62
CA ASP A 878 -44.63 -28.44 18.35
C ASP A 878 -43.89 -27.81 17.15
N CYS A 879 -43.75 -26.48 17.14
CA CYS A 879 -43.00 -25.77 16.11
C CYS A 879 -41.53 -26.23 16.01
N VAL A 880 -40.84 -26.39 17.15
CA VAL A 880 -39.45 -26.87 17.18
C VAL A 880 -39.35 -28.33 16.72
N ARG A 881 -40.28 -29.18 17.14
CA ARG A 881 -40.34 -30.59 16.73
C ARG A 881 -40.50 -30.73 15.20
N ASN A 882 -41.32 -29.88 14.58
CA ASN A 882 -41.56 -29.92 13.14
C ASN A 882 -40.41 -29.33 12.31
N ASN A 883 -39.59 -28.46 12.89
CA ASN A 883 -38.50 -27.76 12.18
C ASN A 883 -37.08 -28.28 12.51
N SER A 884 -36.92 -29.11 13.55
CA SER A 884 -35.62 -29.65 13.98
C SER A 884 -35.59 -31.18 13.87
N PRO A 885 -34.76 -31.77 12.98
CA PRO A 885 -34.65 -33.22 12.84
C PRO A 885 -34.00 -33.91 14.04
N CYS A 886 -33.34 -33.17 14.93
CA CYS A 886 -32.61 -33.70 16.08
C CYS A 886 -33.39 -33.61 17.40
N PHE A 887 -34.66 -33.19 17.38
CA PHE A 887 -35.48 -33.06 18.58
C PHE A 887 -35.56 -34.40 19.35
N PRO A 888 -35.32 -34.45 20.68
CA PRO A 888 -35.27 -33.32 21.63
C PRO A 888 -33.86 -32.72 21.86
N ASN A 889 -32.84 -33.17 21.16
CA ASN A 889 -31.46 -32.68 21.34
C ASN A 889 -31.19 -31.39 20.55
N LEU A 890 -30.29 -30.56 21.08
CA LEU A 890 -29.83 -29.33 20.45
C LEU A 890 -28.99 -29.67 19.20
N PRO A 891 -29.36 -29.21 17.99
CA PRO A 891 -28.54 -29.43 16.80
C PRO A 891 -27.19 -28.71 16.89
N PRO A 892 -26.11 -29.27 16.30
CA PRO A 892 -24.81 -28.62 16.27
C PRO A 892 -24.89 -27.33 15.45
N LYS A 893 -24.06 -26.33 15.81
CA LYS A 893 -24.01 -25.05 15.10
C LYS A 893 -23.59 -25.27 13.64
N GLY A 894 -24.44 -24.86 12.71
CA GLY A 894 -24.14 -24.95 11.28
C GLY A 894 -23.18 -23.84 10.83
N GLY A 895 -22.65 -23.97 9.60
CA GLY A 895 -21.77 -22.95 9.00
C GLY A 895 -22.41 -21.55 8.92
N MET A 896 -23.73 -21.49 8.76
CA MET A 896 -24.50 -20.25 8.86
C MET A 896 -24.42 -19.62 10.24
N ASP A 897 -24.68 -20.40 11.30
CA ASP A 897 -24.78 -19.89 12.68
C ASP A 897 -23.42 -19.34 13.15
N ILE A 898 -22.34 -19.99 12.74
CA ILE A 898 -20.96 -19.53 12.99
C ILE A 898 -20.75 -18.13 12.40
N ILE A 899 -21.21 -17.88 11.17
CA ILE A 899 -21.09 -16.56 10.54
C ILE A 899 -21.98 -15.53 11.27
N LEU A 900 -23.23 -15.88 11.55
CA LEU A 900 -24.19 -14.96 12.16
C LEU A 900 -23.83 -14.58 13.61
N GLN A 901 -22.98 -15.36 14.30
CA GLN A 901 -22.51 -15.09 15.67
C GLN A 901 -21.11 -14.45 15.72
N THR A 902 -20.53 -14.09 14.57
CA THR A 902 -19.18 -13.50 14.54
C THR A 902 -19.20 -12.09 15.18
N PRO A 903 -18.30 -11.78 16.15
CA PRO A 903 -18.28 -10.47 16.80
C PRO A 903 -17.99 -9.31 15.84
N THR A 904 -18.72 -8.19 15.99
CA THR A 904 -18.56 -6.99 15.15
C THR A 904 -17.33 -6.15 15.48
N GLN A 905 -16.80 -6.26 16.70
CA GLN A 905 -15.64 -5.49 17.17
C GLN A 905 -14.30 -6.03 16.61
N ASP A 906 -14.35 -7.16 15.92
CA ASP A 906 -13.16 -7.81 15.37
C ASP A 906 -12.57 -7.05 14.18
N ARG A 907 -11.28 -6.71 14.30
CA ARG A 907 -10.52 -6.17 13.17
C ARG A 907 -10.48 -7.20 12.04
N GLY A 908 -10.80 -6.77 10.82
CA GLY A 908 -10.77 -7.64 9.64
C GLY A 908 -11.95 -8.60 9.53
N LEU A 909 -13.13 -8.24 10.05
CA LEU A 909 -14.36 -9.04 10.00
C LEU A 909 -14.65 -9.66 8.62
N ILE A 910 -14.53 -8.88 7.53
CA ILE A 910 -14.71 -9.38 6.16
C ILE A 910 -13.73 -10.51 5.84
N SER A 911 -12.46 -10.38 6.24
CA SER A 911 -11.45 -11.41 6.02
C SER A 911 -11.75 -12.67 6.85
N LYS A 912 -12.23 -12.54 8.09
CA LYS A 912 -12.68 -13.67 8.91
C LYS A 912 -13.85 -14.40 8.23
N ILE A 913 -14.89 -13.68 7.83
CA ILE A 913 -16.04 -14.25 7.11
C ILE A 913 -15.60 -14.90 5.79
N TYR A 914 -14.74 -14.25 5.01
CA TYR A 914 -14.20 -14.82 3.76
C TYR A 914 -13.47 -16.14 4.01
N ASN A 915 -12.66 -16.23 5.07
CA ASN A 915 -11.95 -17.45 5.43
C ASN A 915 -12.94 -18.55 5.85
N SER A 916 -13.98 -18.23 6.64
CA SER A 916 -15.05 -19.17 6.97
C SER A 916 -15.77 -19.69 5.72
N ILE A 917 -16.17 -18.79 4.80
CA ILE A 917 -16.78 -19.18 3.51
C ILE A 917 -15.84 -20.09 2.70
N SER A 918 -14.56 -19.77 2.67
CA SER A 918 -13.56 -20.56 1.94
C SER A 918 -13.38 -21.96 2.55
N SER A 919 -13.52 -22.09 3.87
CA SER A 919 -13.43 -23.38 4.57
C SER A 919 -14.58 -24.33 4.24
N PHE A 920 -15.76 -23.83 3.83
CA PHE A 920 -16.89 -24.68 3.43
C PHE A 920 -16.65 -25.40 2.09
N ASN A 921 -15.63 -24.99 1.33
CA ASN A 921 -15.33 -25.55 0.02
C ASN A 921 -14.02 -26.37 0.08
N THR A 922 -14.04 -27.50 0.79
CA THR A 922 -12.90 -28.43 0.82
C THR A 922 -12.88 -29.27 -0.46
N VAL A 923 -12.09 -28.85 -1.45
CA VAL A 923 -11.71 -29.72 -2.58
C VAL A 923 -10.54 -30.61 -2.15
N LYS A 924 -10.66 -31.92 -2.41
CA LYS A 924 -9.68 -32.97 -2.03
C LYS A 924 -8.31 -32.72 -2.67
N LEU A 925 -7.34 -32.19 -1.90
CA LEU A 925 -5.89 -32.28 -2.21
C LEU A 925 -5.39 -33.73 -2.18
N ASN A 926 -6.21 -34.63 -1.63
CA ASN A 926 -5.92 -36.04 -1.44
C ASN A 926 -5.62 -36.75 -2.76
N GLU A 927 -6.18 -36.30 -3.89
CA GLU A 927 -5.88 -36.87 -5.22
C GLU A 927 -4.42 -36.62 -5.63
N ILE A 928 -3.93 -35.37 -5.51
CA ILE A 928 -2.55 -35.02 -5.84
C ILE A 928 -1.56 -35.72 -4.88
N ARG A 929 -1.92 -35.80 -3.59
CA ARG A 929 -1.13 -36.54 -2.59
C ARG A 929 -1.08 -38.03 -2.92
N ALA A 930 -2.20 -38.63 -3.31
CA ALA A 930 -2.28 -40.04 -3.71
C ALA A 930 -1.43 -40.31 -4.96
N GLU A 931 -1.53 -39.48 -6.00
CA GLU A 931 -0.70 -39.60 -7.21
C GLU A 931 0.80 -39.51 -6.90
N TRP A 932 1.21 -38.60 -6.01
CA TRP A 932 2.60 -38.52 -5.57
C TRP A 932 3.02 -39.74 -4.76
N SER A 933 2.16 -40.23 -3.87
CA SER A 933 2.45 -41.40 -3.02
C SER A 933 2.63 -42.67 -3.87
N GLU A 934 1.76 -42.85 -4.86
CA GLU A 934 1.82 -43.96 -5.82
C GLU A 934 3.09 -43.89 -6.69
N GLU A 935 3.42 -42.71 -7.23
CA GLU A 935 4.57 -42.56 -8.14
C GLU A 935 5.93 -42.60 -7.41
N ILE A 936 5.98 -42.16 -6.14
CA ILE A 936 7.19 -42.23 -5.31
C ILE A 936 7.35 -43.63 -4.69
N GLY A 937 6.25 -44.34 -4.47
CA GLY A 937 6.23 -45.64 -3.77
C GLY A 937 6.33 -45.50 -2.25
N ILE A 938 5.93 -44.35 -1.68
CA ILE A 938 5.98 -44.06 -0.24
C ILE A 938 4.64 -43.46 0.20
N HIS A 939 4.13 -43.88 1.37
CA HIS A 939 2.97 -43.25 1.98
C HIS A 939 3.33 -41.88 2.57
N ILE A 940 2.88 -40.80 1.93
CA ILE A 940 3.08 -39.43 2.43
C ILE A 940 2.07 -39.18 3.55
N SER A 941 2.49 -38.88 4.79
CA SER A 941 1.59 -38.53 5.91
C SER A 941 0.90 -37.17 5.73
N ASP A 942 -0.23 -36.93 6.42
CA ASP A 942 -0.94 -35.64 6.39
C ASP A 942 -0.05 -34.49 6.87
N GLU A 943 0.76 -34.76 7.90
CA GLU A 943 1.72 -33.80 8.44
C GLU A 943 2.78 -33.42 7.40
N THR A 944 3.41 -34.41 6.76
CA THR A 944 4.42 -34.18 5.72
C THR A 944 3.82 -33.41 4.53
N TRP A 945 2.60 -33.76 4.12
CA TRP A 945 1.91 -33.06 3.03
C TRP A 945 1.59 -31.61 3.39
N ASN A 946 1.09 -31.35 4.59
CA ASN A 946 0.82 -30.00 5.08
C ASN A 946 2.09 -29.15 5.17
N GLN A 947 3.21 -29.75 5.58
CA GLN A 947 4.51 -29.08 5.55
C GLN A 947 4.91 -28.73 4.11
N ALA A 948 4.77 -29.66 3.16
CA ALA A 948 5.07 -29.44 1.73
C ALA A 948 4.24 -28.29 1.13
N LEU A 949 2.96 -28.20 1.48
CA LEU A 949 2.07 -27.09 1.08
C LEU A 949 2.56 -25.74 1.62
N ARG A 950 2.96 -25.68 2.90
CA ARG A 950 3.53 -24.46 3.50
C ARG A 950 4.84 -24.05 2.83
N ARG A 951 5.66 -25.00 2.34
CA ARG A 951 6.93 -24.71 1.64
C ARG A 951 6.77 -23.92 0.34
N VAL A 952 5.61 -23.99 -0.31
CA VAL A 952 5.31 -23.18 -1.52
C VAL A 952 5.56 -21.70 -1.30
N ASN A 953 5.15 -21.18 -0.14
CA ASN A 953 5.26 -19.77 0.22
C ASN A 953 6.31 -19.51 1.32
N GLY A 954 6.78 -20.55 2.01
CA GLY A 954 7.72 -20.44 3.13
C GLY A 954 9.20 -20.58 2.76
N SER A 955 9.56 -21.26 1.66
CA SER A 955 10.96 -21.56 1.37
C SER A 955 11.79 -20.35 0.92
N THR A 956 11.18 -19.29 0.39
CA THR A 956 11.90 -18.13 -0.15
C THR A 956 11.03 -16.89 -0.16
N SER A 957 11.64 -15.71 -0.03
CA SER A 957 10.92 -14.45 -0.28
C SER A 957 10.66 -14.16 -1.76
N CYS A 958 11.43 -14.74 -2.68
CA CYS A 958 11.27 -14.47 -4.10
C CYS A 958 10.04 -15.18 -4.68
N ALA A 959 9.05 -14.40 -5.14
CA ALA A 959 7.82 -14.95 -5.70
C ALA A 959 8.06 -15.86 -6.92
N ARG A 960 9.10 -15.57 -7.73
CA ARG A 960 9.49 -16.41 -8.88
C ARG A 960 10.06 -17.76 -8.47
N LEU A 961 10.86 -17.80 -7.41
CA LEU A 961 11.41 -19.06 -6.89
C LEU A 961 10.31 -19.89 -6.19
N GLY A 962 9.43 -19.26 -5.40
CA GLY A 962 8.27 -19.95 -4.81
C GLY A 962 7.33 -20.57 -5.86
N LEU A 963 7.19 -19.92 -7.02
CA LEU A 963 6.42 -20.44 -8.16
C LEU A 963 6.97 -21.77 -8.69
N ILE A 964 8.28 -22.04 -8.54
CA ILE A 964 8.86 -23.34 -8.90
C ILE A 964 8.30 -24.40 -7.96
N GLN A 965 8.35 -24.19 -6.65
CA GLN A 965 7.80 -25.15 -5.68
C GLN A 965 6.33 -25.41 -5.91
N PHE A 966 5.56 -24.35 -6.15
CA PHE A 966 4.14 -24.46 -6.50
C PHE A 966 3.92 -25.36 -7.73
N LYS A 967 4.69 -25.17 -8.80
CA LYS A 967 4.52 -25.95 -10.04
C LYS A 967 4.96 -27.40 -9.91
N VAL A 968 5.99 -27.65 -9.11
CA VAL A 968 6.47 -29.01 -8.79
C VAL A 968 5.41 -29.73 -7.98
N LEU A 969 5.05 -29.20 -6.80
CA LEU A 969 4.09 -29.83 -5.88
C LEU A 969 2.77 -30.19 -6.57
N HIS A 970 2.31 -29.32 -7.47
CA HIS A 970 1.02 -29.44 -8.13
C HIS A 970 1.09 -30.07 -9.53
N ARG A 971 2.19 -30.77 -9.84
CA ARG A 971 2.34 -31.62 -11.03
C ARG A 971 2.07 -30.89 -12.36
N ILE A 972 2.47 -29.61 -12.43
CA ILE A 972 2.18 -28.69 -13.57
C ILE A 972 3.17 -28.88 -14.73
N HIS A 973 4.36 -29.43 -14.44
CA HIS A 973 5.36 -29.68 -15.45
C HIS A 973 4.93 -30.83 -16.37
N TYR A 974 5.18 -30.67 -17.67
CA TYR A 974 4.96 -31.75 -18.64
C TYR A 974 6.17 -32.68 -18.64
N SER A 975 5.97 -33.89 -18.14
CA SER A 975 6.93 -34.98 -18.28
C SER A 975 6.86 -35.56 -19.69
N ARG A 976 7.92 -36.25 -20.17
CA ARG A 976 7.86 -36.87 -21.51
C ARG A 976 6.78 -37.95 -21.58
N ALA A 977 6.53 -38.68 -20.48
CA ALA A 977 5.45 -39.64 -20.42
C ALA A 977 4.05 -39.02 -20.52
N ARG A 978 3.89 -37.75 -20.11
CA ARG A 978 2.66 -37.00 -20.33
C ARG A 978 2.57 -36.44 -21.75
N LEU A 979 3.70 -36.04 -22.34
CA LEU A 979 3.76 -35.51 -23.70
C LEU A 979 3.52 -36.59 -24.75
N SER A 980 4.02 -37.82 -24.57
CA SER A 980 3.79 -38.94 -25.49
C SER A 980 2.31 -39.28 -25.66
N ARG A 981 1.50 -39.07 -24.60
CA ARG A 981 0.03 -39.22 -24.65
C ARG A 981 -0.67 -38.12 -25.46
N ILE A 982 -0.02 -36.97 -25.63
CA ILE A 982 -0.58 -35.81 -26.36
C ILE A 982 -0.06 -35.78 -27.80
N TYR A 983 1.20 -36.15 -27.99
CA TYR A 983 1.92 -36.12 -29.26
C TYR A 983 2.56 -37.49 -29.52
N SER A 984 2.12 -38.17 -30.57
CA SER A 984 2.61 -39.49 -30.98
C SER A 984 4.10 -39.50 -31.35
N THR A 985 4.69 -38.35 -31.68
CA THR A 985 6.10 -38.20 -32.05
C THR A 985 7.06 -38.16 -30.85
N VAL A 986 6.55 -38.05 -29.62
CA VAL A 986 7.38 -37.94 -28.42
C VAL A 986 7.51 -39.29 -27.72
N SER A 987 8.74 -39.81 -27.62
CA SER A 987 9.00 -41.03 -26.84
C SER A 987 8.67 -40.84 -25.35
N GLU A 988 8.04 -41.86 -24.76
CA GLU A 988 7.70 -41.98 -23.34
C GLU A 988 8.94 -42.17 -22.44
N THR A 989 10.09 -42.54 -23.02
CA THR A 989 11.33 -42.81 -22.28
C THR A 989 12.06 -41.52 -21.87
N CYS A 990 12.81 -41.62 -20.77
CA CYS A 990 13.60 -40.52 -20.23
C CYS A 990 14.69 -40.08 -21.21
N ALA A 991 14.80 -38.78 -21.47
CA ALA A 991 15.84 -38.23 -22.35
C ALA A 991 17.27 -38.34 -21.78
N ARG A 992 17.42 -38.69 -20.49
CA ARG A 992 18.74 -38.79 -19.84
C ARG A 992 19.26 -40.22 -19.78
N CYS A 993 18.40 -41.15 -19.39
CA CYS A 993 18.78 -42.55 -19.23
C CYS A 993 18.30 -43.44 -20.37
N HIS A 994 17.33 -43.01 -21.18
CA HIS A 994 16.68 -43.76 -22.25
C HIS A 994 16.03 -45.11 -21.85
N ILE A 995 16.07 -45.48 -20.57
CA ILE A 995 15.63 -46.77 -20.04
C ILE A 995 14.20 -46.67 -19.48
N ALA A 996 14.00 -45.82 -18.47
CA ALA A 996 12.75 -45.79 -17.71
C ALA A 996 11.74 -44.79 -18.27
N LYS A 997 10.46 -45.04 -17.96
CA LYS A 997 9.34 -44.13 -18.23
C LYS A 997 9.57 -42.78 -17.56
N ALA A 998 9.49 -41.72 -18.35
CA ALA A 998 9.76 -40.36 -17.91
C ALA A 998 8.55 -39.74 -17.19
N ASN A 999 8.20 -40.29 -16.02
CA ASN A 999 7.23 -39.68 -15.11
C ASN A 999 7.89 -38.54 -14.29
N LEU A 1000 7.13 -37.79 -13.50
CA LEU A 1000 7.65 -36.62 -12.78
C LEU A 1000 8.67 -37.03 -11.70
N THR A 1001 8.37 -38.07 -10.93
CA THR A 1001 9.27 -38.62 -9.90
C THR A 1001 10.60 -39.04 -10.53
N HIS A 1002 10.58 -39.70 -11.69
CA HIS A 1002 11.81 -40.07 -12.39
C HIS A 1002 12.61 -38.87 -12.87
N MET A 1003 11.94 -37.87 -13.44
CA MET A 1003 12.62 -36.69 -13.96
C MET A 1003 13.20 -35.77 -12.86
N PHE A 1004 12.68 -35.85 -11.63
CA PHE A 1004 13.19 -35.11 -10.47
C PHE A 1004 14.12 -35.91 -9.54
N TRP A 1005 13.92 -37.22 -9.38
CA TRP A 1005 14.55 -38.01 -8.33
C TRP A 1005 15.11 -39.36 -8.84
N THR A 1006 14.28 -40.30 -9.31
CA THR A 1006 14.69 -41.71 -9.49
C THR A 1006 15.55 -42.01 -10.72
N CYS A 1007 15.91 -41.01 -11.54
CA CYS A 1007 16.80 -41.22 -12.68
C CYS A 1007 18.22 -41.56 -12.22
N ASN A 1008 18.77 -42.70 -12.68
CA ASN A 1008 20.14 -43.11 -12.37
C ASN A 1008 21.20 -42.04 -12.74
N LYS A 1009 21.00 -41.31 -13.84
CA LYS A 1009 21.86 -40.19 -14.25
C LYS A 1009 21.75 -38.96 -13.33
N LEU A 1010 20.68 -38.84 -12.54
CA LEU A 1010 20.52 -37.79 -11.51
C LEU A 1010 21.07 -38.20 -10.14
N CYS A 1011 21.33 -39.49 -9.90
CA CYS A 1011 21.76 -39.98 -8.59
C CYS A 1011 23.00 -39.23 -8.08
N ASN A 1012 24.06 -39.15 -8.89
CA ASN A 1012 25.29 -38.43 -8.52
C ASN A 1012 25.03 -36.95 -8.18
N PHE A 1013 24.11 -36.28 -8.89
CA PHE A 1013 23.77 -34.89 -8.62
C PHE A 1013 23.15 -34.71 -7.23
N TRP A 1014 22.19 -35.56 -6.87
CA TRP A 1014 21.57 -35.51 -5.55
C TRP A 1014 22.51 -35.97 -4.45
N SER A 1015 23.21 -37.10 -4.61
CA SER A 1015 24.15 -37.62 -3.60
C SER A 1015 25.20 -36.57 -3.23
N THR A 1016 25.75 -35.85 -4.21
CA THR A 1016 26.69 -34.74 -3.95
C THR A 1016 26.04 -33.62 -3.13
N ILE A 1017 24.80 -33.23 -3.44
CA ILE A 1017 24.08 -32.18 -2.70
C ILE A 1017 23.80 -32.60 -1.26
N PHE A 1018 23.31 -33.83 -1.05
CA PHE A 1018 23.02 -34.34 0.29
C PHE A 1018 24.28 -34.51 1.13
N GLN A 1019 25.40 -34.90 0.52
CA GLN A 1019 26.71 -34.93 1.18
C GLN A 1019 27.14 -33.54 1.63
N ILE A 1020 27.12 -32.55 0.72
CA ILE A 1020 27.45 -31.16 1.04
C ILE A 1020 26.57 -30.61 2.16
N LEU A 1021 25.27 -30.89 2.14
CA LEU A 1021 24.35 -30.48 3.20
C LEU A 1021 24.65 -31.22 4.50
N SER A 1022 25.00 -32.50 4.47
CA SER A 1022 25.34 -33.25 5.68
C SER A 1022 26.60 -32.72 6.35
N GLU A 1023 27.63 -32.40 5.55
CA GLU A 1023 28.87 -31.78 6.01
C GLU A 1023 28.65 -30.36 6.55
N ALA A 1024 27.81 -29.56 5.88
CA ALA A 1024 27.52 -28.19 6.31
C ALA A 1024 26.75 -28.13 7.62
N PHE A 1025 25.78 -29.04 7.82
CA PHE A 1025 24.94 -29.09 9.02
C PHE A 1025 25.50 -29.98 10.13
N GLU A 1026 26.60 -30.71 9.88
CA GLU A 1026 27.21 -31.67 10.81
C GLU A 1026 26.21 -32.74 11.30
N ILE A 1027 25.27 -33.10 10.42
CA ILE A 1027 24.21 -34.08 10.67
C ILE A 1027 24.11 -34.97 9.43
N SER A 1028 23.98 -36.30 9.61
CA SER A 1028 23.78 -37.23 8.49
C SER A 1028 22.38 -37.04 7.86
N ILE A 1029 22.30 -36.31 6.74
CA ILE A 1029 21.06 -36.10 6.00
C ILE A 1029 20.99 -37.14 4.88
N GLN A 1030 20.20 -38.19 5.10
CA GLN A 1030 20.03 -39.25 4.11
C GLN A 1030 19.29 -38.76 2.85
N PRO A 1031 19.67 -39.22 1.64
CA PRO A 1031 18.97 -38.88 0.40
C PRO A 1031 17.50 -39.33 0.46
N SER A 1032 16.57 -38.37 0.44
CA SER A 1032 15.12 -38.67 0.48
C SER A 1032 14.32 -37.94 -0.61
N ALA A 1033 13.31 -38.63 -1.14
CA ALA A 1033 12.44 -38.09 -2.19
C ALA A 1033 11.62 -36.90 -1.66
N GLU A 1034 11.19 -36.94 -0.40
CA GLU A 1034 10.42 -35.90 0.27
C GLU A 1034 11.22 -34.60 0.36
N LEU A 1035 12.51 -34.69 0.71
CA LEU A 1035 13.37 -33.52 0.80
C LEU A 1035 13.75 -33.00 -0.60
N ALA A 1036 14.05 -33.91 -1.53
CA ALA A 1036 14.41 -33.57 -2.91
C ALA A 1036 13.26 -32.94 -3.73
N ILE A 1037 12.02 -33.40 -3.55
CA ILE A 1037 10.85 -32.94 -4.31
C ILE A 1037 10.06 -31.87 -3.54
N PHE A 1038 9.78 -32.10 -2.26
CA PHE A 1038 8.91 -31.23 -1.46
C PHE A 1038 9.68 -30.23 -0.59
N GLY A 1039 10.96 -30.49 -0.31
CA GLY A 1039 11.75 -29.64 0.60
C GLY A 1039 11.39 -29.87 2.06
N THR A 1040 10.88 -31.04 2.40
CA THR A 1040 10.50 -31.44 3.77
C THR A 1040 11.39 -32.59 4.22
N PRO A 1041 12.14 -32.45 5.34
CA PRO A 1041 12.86 -33.58 5.91
C PRO A 1041 11.85 -34.64 6.38
N GLY A 1042 12.18 -35.92 6.21
CA GLY A 1042 11.33 -37.04 6.62
C GLY A 1042 11.14 -37.13 8.13
N GLU A 1043 10.17 -37.96 8.56
CA GLU A 1043 9.90 -38.25 9.97
C GLU A 1043 11.16 -38.91 10.60
N GLY A 1044 11.85 -38.20 11.50
CA GLY A 1044 13.09 -38.68 12.16
C GLY A 1044 14.21 -37.64 12.30
N ILE A 1045 14.17 -36.52 11.56
CA ILE A 1045 15.21 -35.47 11.65
C ILE A 1045 14.72 -34.30 12.52
N SER A 1046 15.24 -34.20 13.76
CA SER A 1046 14.96 -33.07 14.66
C SER A 1046 15.87 -31.89 14.34
N LEU A 1047 15.39 -30.97 13.51
CA LEU A 1047 16.08 -29.71 13.18
C LEU A 1047 15.28 -28.50 13.68
N THR A 1048 16.01 -27.44 14.02
CA THR A 1048 15.40 -26.13 14.30
C THR A 1048 14.59 -25.63 13.09
N HIS A 1049 13.57 -24.82 13.32
CA HIS A 1049 12.73 -24.28 12.25
C HIS A 1049 13.54 -23.52 11.19
N ASP A 1050 14.57 -22.79 11.61
CA ASP A 1050 15.45 -22.02 10.73
C ASP A 1050 16.27 -22.91 9.81
N PHE A 1051 16.83 -24.01 10.32
CA PHE A 1051 17.58 -24.99 9.51
C PHE A 1051 16.69 -25.73 8.51
N LYS A 1052 15.45 -26.06 8.90
CA LYS A 1052 14.46 -26.62 7.96
C LYS A 1052 14.18 -25.66 6.79
N ASN A 1053 14.20 -24.35 7.01
CA ASN A 1053 14.03 -23.36 5.93
C ASN A 1053 15.23 -23.33 4.99
N VAL A 1054 16.45 -23.42 5.52
CA VAL A 1054 17.68 -23.46 4.72
C VAL A 1054 17.73 -24.70 3.83
N LEU A 1055 17.38 -25.88 4.35
CA LEU A 1055 17.28 -27.11 3.56
C LEU A 1055 16.22 -27.01 2.45
N ALA A 1056 15.04 -26.48 2.79
CA ALA A 1056 13.97 -26.28 1.82
C ALA A 1056 14.36 -25.29 0.71
N PHE A 1057 15.12 -24.24 1.04
CA PHE A 1057 15.65 -23.29 0.06
C PHE A 1057 16.73 -23.92 -0.83
N SER A 1058 17.67 -24.66 -0.23
CA SER A 1058 18.78 -25.29 -0.93
C SER A 1058 18.31 -26.33 -1.94
N THR A 1059 17.34 -27.17 -1.55
CA THR A 1059 16.71 -28.15 -2.44
C THR A 1059 15.83 -27.51 -3.52
N LEU A 1060 15.20 -26.36 -3.23
CA LEU A 1060 14.48 -25.58 -4.25
C LEU A 1060 15.39 -25.10 -5.38
N LEU A 1061 16.62 -24.68 -5.06
CA LEU A 1061 17.62 -24.31 -6.07
C LEU A 1061 18.09 -25.52 -6.88
N ALA A 1062 18.18 -26.70 -6.26
CA ALA A 1062 18.48 -27.95 -6.97
C ALA A 1062 17.36 -28.29 -7.98
N ARG A 1063 16.09 -28.22 -7.57
CA ARG A 1063 14.92 -28.37 -8.45
C ARG A 1063 14.93 -27.37 -9.60
N ARG A 1064 15.32 -26.12 -9.34
CA ARG A 1064 15.51 -25.10 -10.38
C ARG A 1064 16.54 -25.52 -11.43
N ARG A 1065 17.68 -26.09 -11.02
CA ARG A 1065 18.72 -26.57 -11.97
C ARG A 1065 18.22 -27.73 -12.83
N ILE A 1066 17.49 -28.68 -12.23
CA ILE A 1066 16.84 -29.77 -12.97
C ILE A 1066 15.85 -29.22 -14.00
N LEU A 1067 15.08 -28.19 -13.65
CA LEU A 1067 14.11 -27.56 -14.56
C LEU A 1067 14.76 -26.75 -15.69
N LEU A 1068 15.91 -26.12 -15.45
CA LEU A 1068 16.69 -25.47 -16.51
C LEU A 1068 17.26 -26.51 -17.50
N ALA A 1069 17.62 -27.69 -17.01
CA ALA A 1069 18.05 -28.85 -17.80
C ALA A 1069 16.89 -29.85 -18.08
N TRP A 1070 15.63 -29.40 -18.09
CA TRP A 1070 14.47 -30.31 -18.17
C TRP A 1070 14.40 -31.11 -19.47
N LYS A 1071 14.85 -30.49 -20.57
CA LYS A 1071 14.89 -31.10 -21.90
C LYS A 1071 16.28 -31.61 -22.30
N SER A 1072 17.29 -31.39 -21.46
CA SER A 1072 18.67 -31.79 -21.76
C SER A 1072 18.87 -33.28 -21.50
N GLU A 1073 19.69 -33.91 -22.32
CA GLU A 1073 20.14 -35.30 -22.16
C GLU A 1073 21.15 -35.43 -21.01
N HIS A 1074 21.83 -34.34 -20.64
CA HIS A 1074 22.80 -34.33 -19.56
C HIS A 1074 22.18 -33.83 -18.24
N PRO A 1075 22.52 -34.47 -17.10
CA PRO A 1075 22.10 -33.99 -15.78
C PRO A 1075 22.81 -32.67 -15.42
N PRO A 1076 22.21 -31.83 -14.57
CA PRO A 1076 22.88 -30.63 -14.08
C PRO A 1076 24.11 -30.99 -13.23
N LYS A 1077 25.16 -30.17 -13.30
CA LYS A 1077 26.36 -30.32 -12.45
C LYS A 1077 26.09 -29.73 -11.05
N ALA A 1078 26.52 -30.41 -9.99
CA ALA A 1078 26.40 -29.94 -8.61
C ALA A 1078 27.14 -28.60 -8.38
N SER A 1079 28.26 -28.36 -9.09
CA SER A 1079 28.98 -27.09 -9.07
C SER A 1079 28.15 -25.89 -9.52
N LEU A 1080 27.20 -26.08 -10.45
CA LEU A 1080 26.27 -25.03 -10.86
C LEU A 1080 25.21 -24.75 -9.79
N TRP A 1081 24.81 -25.76 -9.01
CA TRP A 1081 23.94 -25.56 -7.86
C TRP A 1081 24.66 -24.78 -6.76
N LEU A 1082 25.92 -25.13 -6.45
CA LEU A 1082 26.73 -24.42 -5.45
C LEU A 1082 26.94 -22.94 -5.82
N LYS A 1083 27.16 -22.64 -7.11
CA LYS A 1083 27.20 -21.27 -7.65
C LYS A 1083 25.87 -20.51 -7.50
N ASP A 1084 24.73 -21.19 -7.70
CA ASP A 1084 23.42 -20.56 -7.48
C ASP A 1084 23.21 -20.28 -5.98
N LEU A 1085 23.58 -21.23 -5.11
CA LEU A 1085 23.44 -21.11 -3.67
C LEU A 1085 24.24 -19.90 -3.14
N SER A 1086 25.50 -19.74 -3.54
CA SER A 1086 26.33 -18.60 -3.15
C SER A 1086 25.78 -17.26 -3.66
N MET A 1087 25.29 -17.21 -4.90
CA MET A 1087 24.69 -15.99 -5.46
C MET A 1087 23.42 -15.58 -4.70
N PHE A 1088 22.53 -16.53 -4.38
CA PHE A 1088 21.29 -16.23 -3.66
C PHE A 1088 21.51 -15.96 -2.16
N LEU A 1089 22.54 -16.54 -1.53
CA LEU A 1089 22.97 -16.19 -0.18
C LEU A 1089 23.34 -14.71 -0.06
N LYS A 1090 24.07 -14.15 -1.04
CA LYS A 1090 24.36 -12.71 -1.11
C LYS A 1090 23.08 -11.87 -1.11
N LEU A 1091 22.05 -12.29 -1.86
CA LEU A 1091 20.76 -11.58 -1.93
C LEU A 1091 19.95 -11.71 -0.63
N GLU A 1092 19.99 -12.87 0.04
CA GLU A 1092 19.36 -13.05 1.36
C GLU A 1092 20.05 -12.18 2.42
N LYS A 1093 21.39 -12.06 2.42
CA LYS A 1093 22.12 -11.15 3.32
C LYS A 1093 21.61 -9.71 3.20
N ILE A 1094 21.52 -9.20 1.96
CA ILE A 1094 21.03 -7.84 1.67
C ILE A 1094 19.60 -7.63 2.22
N LYS A 1095 18.72 -8.62 2.02
CA LYS A 1095 17.34 -8.57 2.52
C LYS A 1095 17.27 -8.46 4.05
N PHE A 1096 18.02 -9.28 4.79
CA PHE A 1096 18.03 -9.21 6.26
C PHE A 1096 18.63 -7.89 6.77
N CYS A 1097 19.61 -7.38 6.03
CA CYS A 1097 20.26 -6.11 6.29
C CYS A 1097 19.30 -4.91 6.16
N LEU A 1098 18.56 -4.83 5.04
CA LEU A 1098 17.54 -3.80 4.81
C LEU A 1098 16.40 -3.81 5.83
N ARG A 1099 16.19 -4.92 6.53
CA ARG A 1099 15.18 -5.08 7.59
C ARG A 1099 15.73 -4.80 8.99
N GLY A 1100 17.01 -4.45 9.12
CA GLY A 1100 17.67 -4.24 10.42
C GLY A 1100 17.82 -5.53 11.24
N SER A 1101 17.92 -6.69 10.58
CA SER A 1101 17.89 -8.02 11.22
C SER A 1101 19.09 -8.91 10.83
N ILE A 1102 20.27 -8.30 10.66
CA ILE A 1102 21.47 -8.99 10.15
C ILE A 1102 21.93 -10.14 11.05
N GLN A 1103 21.82 -10.01 12.38
CA GLN A 1103 22.16 -11.09 13.31
C GLN A 1103 21.32 -12.35 13.06
N LYS A 1104 20.03 -12.18 12.68
CA LYS A 1104 19.17 -13.31 12.32
C LYS A 1104 19.63 -14.02 11.05
N PHE A 1105 20.22 -13.30 10.10
CA PHE A 1105 20.83 -13.91 8.91
C PHE A 1105 21.97 -14.84 9.30
N TYR A 1106 22.95 -14.34 10.06
CA TYR A 1106 24.10 -15.15 10.49
C TYR A 1106 23.65 -16.37 11.30
N LYS A 1107 22.69 -16.22 12.21
CA LYS A 1107 22.11 -17.35 12.95
C LYS A 1107 21.42 -18.38 12.04
N THR A 1108 20.65 -17.92 11.06
CA THR A 1108 19.88 -18.82 10.17
C THR A 1108 20.79 -19.58 9.21
N TRP A 1109 21.81 -18.92 8.65
CA TRP A 1109 22.65 -19.44 7.57
C TRP A 1109 24.03 -19.93 8.03
N ALA A 1110 24.34 -19.88 9.33
CA ALA A 1110 25.63 -20.28 9.90
C ALA A 1110 26.18 -21.61 9.34
N PRO A 1111 25.41 -22.72 9.26
CA PRO A 1111 25.93 -24.00 8.77
C PRO A 1111 26.53 -23.92 7.36
N LEU A 1112 25.84 -23.23 6.45
CA LEU A 1112 26.32 -23.05 5.07
C LEU A 1112 27.46 -22.04 4.99
N LEU A 1113 27.45 -20.98 5.81
CA LEU A 1113 28.53 -19.97 5.82
C LEU A 1113 29.86 -20.60 6.26
N SER A 1114 29.86 -21.37 7.35
CA SER A 1114 31.04 -22.09 7.84
C SER A 1114 31.54 -23.13 6.84
N TYR A 1115 30.64 -23.79 6.10
CA TYR A 1115 31.02 -24.67 5.00
C TYR A 1115 31.70 -23.92 3.84
N PHE A 1116 31.18 -22.76 3.44
CA PHE A 1116 31.82 -21.92 2.41
C PHE A 1116 33.17 -21.34 2.86
N GLU A 1117 33.34 -21.06 4.14
CA GLU A 1117 34.61 -20.61 4.72
C GLU A 1117 35.68 -21.71 4.69
N ARG A 1118 35.30 -22.97 4.96
CA ARG A 1118 36.18 -24.15 4.86
C ARG A 1118 36.63 -24.48 3.43
N LEU A 1119 35.95 -23.96 2.41
CA LEU A 1119 36.18 -24.25 0.99
C LEU A 1119 37.15 -23.28 0.27
N ASP A 1120 37.79 -22.34 0.97
CA ASP A 1120 38.80 -21.40 0.41
C ASP A 1120 38.38 -20.69 -0.90
N THR A 1121 37.10 -20.37 -1.08
CA THR A 1121 36.54 -19.80 -2.33
C THR A 1121 35.81 -18.48 -2.18
N LEU A 1122 35.87 -17.83 -1.02
CA LEU A 1122 35.43 -16.43 -0.87
C LEU A 1122 36.65 -15.54 -0.63
N PRO A 1123 36.86 -14.47 -1.43
CA PRO A 1123 37.80 -13.44 -1.05
C PRO A 1123 37.38 -12.91 0.32
N ARG A 1124 38.31 -12.91 1.28
CA ARG A 1124 38.11 -12.32 2.60
C ARG A 1124 37.55 -10.90 2.41
N ALA A 1125 36.42 -10.64 3.07
CA ALA A 1125 35.64 -9.42 2.94
C ALA A 1125 36.40 -8.19 3.46
#